data_AF-A0A1W2CQ17-F1
#
_entry.id   AF-A0A1W2CQ17-F1
#
_cell.length_a   1.000
_cell.length_b   1.000
_cell.length_c   1.000
_cell.angle_alpha   90.00
_cell.angle_beta   90.00
_cell.angle_gamma   90.00
#
_symmetry.space_group_name_H-M   'P 1'
#
loop_
_entity.id
_entity.type
_entity.pdbx_description
1 polymer ?
#
loop_
_entity_poly.entity_id
_entity_poly.type
_entity_poly.pdbx_seq_one_letter_code
_entity_poly.pdbx_strand_id
1 'polypeptide(L)'
;MMKSGLIGLPLLLINFIGQAQQITLKNDLIQRTFSYTDKTWRTTAFSDMNGDRTLKVISEEFNILPIGRNQTLSVADFTSTVKPKFYKKGDTSFLEISYKPKPVALTNPACPDELIACHFVVKGQRFIRKKIKLLFNKEATVDRLEVERFISKGDQSGGGRGEPVFVNNTWFFGLEYPAGYSRCMDGNFPASFGRYYDKVGNYSFIDLEGRDIAPGCAQGTIRLMHFPGYSIPKQKQFEILSKTSVAGFTSKNGQAKNAFMQYLATLWKSPRSFLNYNNWFDKSAKNLKGEAFVNVYKKYKKIVEPYGVKIDAMVPDDGWQNRNGIWEPLPDFFPNGDADLALLGKRLKEEGTGLGLWLSVNGYNNNINWGLKNGYREAKRNSYFKQYNRYYSLSATKYKEAILKRVPELAKKANLVYFKHDFNELCDLDSGNNHPATDRHGHEANLDVALEVLTATRKVKPEIFQNLTNWIWFSPWWLQYADYLWMLAGDDGVNGNTPEISTKAMFTTDRDTYLWRLYGNEQDRPLVPISRLMTHGILQTSVKDKDIPLQDWMDYVLMHYGRGTLLKEWYVSIDAMTTDQWKTLCAVHNWAKKHERELNNAQFVGGRPDEGNVYGYIGWEKDKAVLVARNAGVHTQKLIIPFNAGTGFYGVEGHDFKLNVVYPYRDSYPASFVSGKPMEVEIPGYSTMAFEIERGKPGVSNVQNQPILNEKTIRESDGTLKTVLTVPVNVKGRCDLLLIGYPDVPELFINGAEVKASRSNKALLNNFAGYARSGMPSTKAVDWKMGAIDLLPYAGKELFITYGKADKFESHILYEEIVEKKNKAVGKNELLPVTNDTRRYVFKLH
;
A
#
# COMPACT_ATOMS: atom_id res chain seq x y z
N MET A 1 18.45 -22.60 87.24
CA MET A 1 19.22 -21.37 87.61
C MET A 1 20.12 -20.98 86.45
N MET A 2 20.08 -19.69 86.08
CA MET A 2 21.11 -18.84 85.44
C MET A 2 21.96 -19.32 84.22
N LYS A 3 21.71 -18.62 83.10
CA LYS A 3 22.59 -17.86 82.18
C LYS A 3 24.06 -18.28 81.93
N SER A 4 24.39 -18.36 80.62
CA SER A 4 25.49 -17.70 79.84
C SER A 4 26.00 -18.70 78.79
N GLY A 5 25.96 -18.51 77.46
CA GLY A 5 26.38 -17.37 76.65
C GLY A 5 27.71 -17.71 75.97
N LEU A 6 27.73 -18.13 74.69
CA LEU A 6 28.93 -18.07 73.86
C LEU A 6 28.63 -18.18 72.36
N ILE A 7 29.37 -17.35 71.63
CA ILE A 7 29.29 -16.98 70.21
C ILE A 7 29.86 -18.11 69.34
N GLY A 8 29.13 -18.51 68.30
CA GLY A 8 29.60 -19.41 67.24
C GLY A 8 29.65 -18.69 65.89
N LEU A 9 30.86 -18.39 65.40
CA LEU A 9 31.14 -18.06 64.00
C LEU A 9 30.83 -19.30 63.13
N PRO A 10 30.15 -19.17 61.98
CA PRO A 10 30.32 -20.11 60.89
C PRO A 10 31.20 -19.48 59.80
N LEU A 11 32.31 -20.17 59.55
CA LEU A 11 33.22 -20.02 58.41
C LEU A 11 32.47 -19.75 57.10
N LEU A 12 32.84 -18.66 56.42
CA LEU A 12 32.60 -18.48 55.00
C LEU A 12 33.59 -19.37 54.23
N LEU A 13 33.11 -20.52 53.76
CA LEU A 13 33.78 -21.28 52.69
C LEU A 13 33.36 -20.68 51.35
N ILE A 14 34.26 -19.88 50.77
CA ILE A 14 34.12 -19.29 49.44
C ILE A 14 34.44 -20.39 48.41
N ASN A 15 33.40 -20.96 47.81
CA ASN A 15 33.53 -21.65 46.54
C ASN A 15 33.34 -20.62 45.41
N PHE A 16 34.44 -20.20 44.79
CA PHE A 16 34.43 -19.42 43.55
C PHE A 16 34.04 -20.34 42.38
N ILE A 17 32.74 -20.44 42.11
CA ILE A 17 32.23 -20.74 40.76
C ILE A 17 31.58 -19.45 40.27
N GLY A 18 32.26 -18.74 39.37
CA GLY A 18 31.79 -17.46 38.85
C GLY A 18 30.49 -17.62 38.06
N GLN A 19 29.34 -17.41 38.70
CA GLN A 19 28.07 -17.25 38.00
C GLN A 19 28.07 -15.89 37.26
N ALA A 20 27.79 -15.91 35.96
CA ALA A 20 27.56 -14.70 35.18
C ALA A 20 26.42 -13.89 35.80
N GLN A 21 26.63 -12.59 36.06
CA GLN A 21 25.59 -11.73 36.59
C GLN A 21 24.47 -11.58 35.54
N GLN A 22 23.22 -11.79 35.93
CA GLN A 22 22.06 -11.66 35.05
C GLN A 22 21.14 -10.54 35.50
N ILE A 23 20.54 -9.85 34.52
CA ILE A 23 19.46 -8.87 34.74
C ILE A 23 18.37 -9.07 33.69
N THR A 24 17.15 -8.65 34.04
CA THR A 24 16.00 -8.76 33.14
C THR A 24 15.23 -7.45 33.14
N LEU A 25 14.99 -6.89 31.94
CA LEU A 25 13.99 -5.85 31.74
C LEU A 25 12.66 -6.52 31.37
N LYS A 26 11.59 -6.21 32.10
CA LYS A 26 10.28 -6.84 31.89
C LYS A 26 9.11 -5.92 32.18
N ASN A 27 7.96 -6.24 31.58
CA ASN A 27 6.65 -5.82 32.05
C ASN A 27 5.84 -7.05 32.48
N ASP A 28 4.52 -7.00 32.38
CA ASP A 28 3.57 -8.07 32.69
C ASP A 28 3.40 -9.12 31.57
N LEU A 29 3.97 -8.90 30.38
CA LEU A 29 3.77 -9.77 29.20
C LEU A 29 5.06 -10.26 28.54
N ILE A 30 6.12 -9.44 28.53
CA ILE A 30 7.39 -9.71 27.83
C ILE A 30 8.58 -9.36 28.71
N GLN A 31 9.67 -10.09 28.50
CA GLN A 31 10.95 -9.82 29.13
C GLN A 31 12.15 -10.04 28.19
N ARG A 32 13.19 -9.24 28.39
CA ARG A 32 14.51 -9.35 27.74
C ARG A 32 15.56 -9.59 28.82
N THR A 33 16.30 -10.68 28.69
CA THR A 33 17.30 -11.11 29.67
C THR A 33 18.71 -10.83 29.16
N PHE A 34 19.53 -10.27 30.03
CA PHE A 34 20.92 -9.90 29.75
C PHE A 34 21.86 -10.64 30.70
N SER A 35 23.05 -10.98 30.21
CA SER A 35 24.15 -11.52 31.02
C SER A 35 25.37 -10.63 30.91
N TYR A 36 26.09 -10.46 32.02
CA TYR A 36 27.37 -9.77 32.07
C TYR A 36 28.50 -10.78 31.86
N THR A 37 29.12 -10.73 30.70
CA THR A 37 30.20 -11.64 30.27
C THR A 37 31.28 -10.82 29.56
N ASP A 38 32.56 -11.14 29.78
CA ASP A 38 33.70 -10.43 29.18
C ASP A 38 33.68 -8.91 29.41
N LYS A 39 33.24 -8.51 30.61
CA LYS A 39 33.06 -7.10 31.02
C LYS A 39 32.02 -6.34 30.19
N THR A 40 31.08 -7.03 29.55
CA THR A 40 30.00 -6.43 28.74
C THR A 40 28.64 -7.06 29.04
N TRP A 41 27.57 -6.26 28.97
CA TRP A 41 26.20 -6.77 29.01
C TRP A 41 25.76 -7.19 27.61
N ARG A 42 25.17 -8.37 27.49
CA ARG A 42 24.63 -8.89 26.21
C ARG A 42 23.26 -9.51 26.43
N THR A 43 22.36 -9.29 25.49
CA THR A 43 21.07 -9.97 25.44
C THR A 43 21.31 -11.46 25.19
N THR A 44 20.63 -12.29 25.97
CA THR A 44 20.72 -13.75 25.88
C THR A 44 19.39 -14.39 25.52
N ALA A 45 18.27 -13.72 25.82
CA ALA A 45 16.96 -14.18 25.41
C ALA A 45 15.91 -13.06 25.38
N PHE A 46 14.92 -13.25 24.52
CA PHE A 46 13.60 -12.63 24.61
C PHE A 46 12.60 -13.72 25.02
N SER A 47 11.68 -13.43 25.94
CA SER A 47 10.66 -14.40 26.35
C SER A 47 9.37 -13.75 26.79
N ASP A 48 8.29 -14.52 26.77
CA ASP A 48 7.10 -14.17 27.56
C ASP A 48 7.33 -14.44 29.06
N MET A 49 6.39 -13.99 29.89
CA MET A 49 6.58 -14.06 31.35
C MET A 49 6.67 -15.47 31.93
N ASN A 50 6.08 -16.45 31.26
CA ASN A 50 6.09 -17.86 31.69
C ASN A 50 7.30 -18.62 31.14
N GLY A 51 7.99 -18.09 30.12
CA GLY A 51 9.06 -18.78 29.40
C GLY A 51 8.58 -19.78 28.34
N ASP A 52 7.26 -19.97 28.20
CA ASP A 52 6.63 -20.84 27.19
C ASP A 52 7.09 -20.51 25.78
N ARG A 53 7.31 -19.22 25.50
CA ARG A 53 7.93 -18.73 24.27
C ARG A 53 9.22 -18.03 24.63
N THR A 54 10.33 -18.69 24.35
CA THR A 54 11.67 -18.15 24.56
C THR A 54 12.47 -18.20 23.27
N LEU A 55 12.94 -17.05 22.81
CA LEU A 55 13.95 -16.94 21.76
C LEU A 55 15.31 -16.69 22.40
N LYS A 56 16.14 -17.74 22.46
CA LYS A 56 17.55 -17.61 22.86
C LYS A 56 18.35 -16.96 21.73
N VAL A 57 19.24 -16.06 22.10
CA VAL A 57 20.07 -15.31 21.15
C VAL A 57 21.52 -15.23 21.60
N ILE A 58 22.42 -15.10 20.63
CA ILE A 58 23.81 -14.69 20.84
C ILE A 58 23.92 -13.27 20.31
N SER A 59 23.92 -12.28 21.22
CA SER A 59 23.82 -10.87 20.86
C SER A 59 25.17 -10.18 20.83
N GLU A 60 25.44 -9.47 19.74
CA GLU A 60 26.49 -8.43 19.67
C GLU A 60 25.96 -7.06 20.13
N GLU A 61 24.67 -6.96 20.46
CA GLU A 61 23.93 -5.75 20.80
C GLU A 61 23.85 -4.69 19.70
N PHE A 62 24.96 -4.31 19.10
CA PHE A 62 25.07 -3.26 18.10
C PHE A 62 26.32 -3.49 17.24
N ASN A 63 26.35 -2.83 16.09
CA ASN A 63 27.54 -2.79 15.24
C ASN A 63 27.64 -1.41 14.57
N ILE A 64 28.83 -0.82 14.59
CA ILE A 64 29.10 0.50 14.03
C ILE A 64 30.06 0.30 12.87
N LEU A 65 29.71 0.82 11.70
CA LEU A 65 30.63 0.95 10.57
C LEU A 65 31.07 2.42 10.49
N PRO A 66 32.33 2.73 10.80
CA PRO A 66 32.94 4.03 10.55
C PRO A 66 32.93 4.40 9.06
N ILE A 67 32.74 5.69 8.75
CA ILE A 67 32.86 6.19 7.37
C ILE A 67 34.27 5.90 6.81
N GLY A 68 34.34 5.49 5.54
CA GLY A 68 35.61 5.23 4.84
C GLY A 68 36.42 4.03 5.36
N ARG A 69 35.85 3.17 6.22
CA ARG A 69 36.48 1.95 6.72
C ARG A 69 35.68 0.71 6.34
N ASN A 70 36.32 -0.45 6.35
CA ASN A 70 35.67 -1.77 6.19
C ASN A 70 35.56 -2.53 7.51
N GLN A 71 36.39 -2.19 8.50
CA GLN A 71 36.33 -2.78 9.83
C GLN A 71 35.26 -2.10 10.68
N THR A 72 34.40 -2.91 11.29
CA THR A 72 33.33 -2.46 12.19
C THR A 72 33.80 -2.46 13.65
N LEU A 73 33.09 -1.70 14.49
CA LEU A 73 33.16 -1.80 15.94
C LEU A 73 31.92 -2.54 16.46
N SER A 74 32.12 -3.56 17.27
CA SER A 74 31.08 -4.39 17.90
C SER A 74 31.13 -4.24 19.42
N VAL A 75 30.20 -4.87 20.16
CA VAL A 75 30.29 -4.93 21.65
C VAL A 75 31.64 -5.46 22.16
N ALA A 76 32.35 -6.28 21.38
CA ALA A 76 33.67 -6.80 21.75
C ALA A 76 34.74 -5.70 21.88
N ASP A 77 34.54 -4.55 21.25
CA ASP A 77 35.45 -3.40 21.27
C ASP A 77 35.20 -2.47 22.47
N PHE A 78 34.22 -2.80 23.31
CA PHE A 78 33.78 -1.99 24.45
C PHE A 78 33.86 -2.77 25.77
N THR A 79 33.71 -2.04 26.87
CA THR A 79 33.38 -2.54 28.20
C THR A 79 32.11 -1.84 28.66
N SER A 80 31.24 -2.49 29.42
CA SER A 80 30.02 -1.85 29.93
C SER A 80 30.08 -1.60 31.43
N THR A 81 29.26 -0.65 31.86
CA THR A 81 28.94 -0.42 33.27
C THR A 81 28.52 -1.73 33.96
N VAL A 82 29.15 -2.04 35.10
CA VAL A 82 28.84 -3.26 35.88
C VAL A 82 27.42 -3.21 36.44
N LYS A 83 26.94 -2.03 36.83
CA LYS A 83 25.58 -1.80 37.35
C LYS A 83 24.79 -0.91 36.38
N PRO A 84 23.98 -1.50 35.48
CA PRO A 84 23.09 -0.75 34.61
C PRO A 84 22.07 0.06 35.40
N LYS A 85 21.60 1.14 34.80
CA LYS A 85 20.66 2.06 35.44
C LYS A 85 19.22 1.66 35.11
N PHE A 86 18.48 1.26 36.13
CA PHE A 86 17.04 1.00 36.06
C PHE A 86 16.25 2.18 36.59
N TYR A 87 15.16 2.54 35.90
CA TYR A 87 14.21 3.54 36.39
C TYR A 87 12.84 3.35 35.72
N LYS A 88 11.83 4.04 36.26
CA LYS A 88 10.47 4.06 35.71
C LYS A 88 10.01 5.49 35.44
N LYS A 89 9.17 5.66 34.43
CA LYS A 89 8.42 6.89 34.17
C LYS A 89 7.01 6.52 33.74
N GLY A 90 6.04 6.75 34.64
CA GLY A 90 4.68 6.25 34.46
C GLY A 90 4.67 4.72 34.31
N ASP A 91 3.96 4.22 33.31
CA ASP A 91 3.85 2.79 33.00
C ASP A 91 5.05 2.20 32.25
N THR A 92 6.09 3.00 32.00
CA THR A 92 7.27 2.57 31.25
C THR A 92 8.44 2.28 32.18
N SER A 93 9.01 1.09 32.05
CA SER A 93 10.25 0.69 32.73
C SER A 93 11.42 0.78 31.76
N PHE A 94 12.55 1.30 32.24
CA PHE A 94 13.75 1.56 31.46
C PHE A 94 14.96 0.83 32.03
N LEU A 95 15.85 0.43 31.13
CA LEU A 95 17.18 -0.10 31.41
C LEU A 95 18.20 0.59 30.51
N GLU A 96 19.07 1.41 31.10
CA GLU A 96 20.19 2.05 30.43
C GLU A 96 21.49 1.31 30.73
N ILE A 97 22.19 0.90 29.67
CA ILE A 97 23.51 0.31 29.74
C ILE A 97 24.48 1.24 29.00
N SER A 98 25.47 1.76 29.72
CA SER A 98 26.57 2.53 29.14
C SER A 98 27.74 1.60 28.80
N TYR A 99 28.29 1.79 27.60
CA TYR A 99 29.44 1.10 27.02
C TYR A 99 30.54 2.12 26.72
N LYS A 100 31.73 1.88 27.25
CA LYS A 100 32.94 2.67 26.99
C LYS A 100 33.91 1.89 26.12
N PRO A 101 34.47 2.51 25.08
CA PRO A 101 35.38 1.83 24.17
C PRO A 101 36.67 1.40 24.87
N LYS A 102 37.25 0.29 24.42
CA LYS A 102 38.61 -0.10 24.77
C LYS A 102 39.61 0.86 24.10
N PRO A 103 40.83 1.03 24.63
CA PRO A 103 41.82 1.96 24.07
C PRO A 103 42.10 1.76 22.57
N VAL A 104 42.13 0.51 22.09
CA VAL A 104 42.32 0.20 20.67
C VAL A 104 41.17 0.73 19.80
N ALA A 105 39.94 0.68 20.28
CA ALA A 105 38.78 1.14 19.53
C ALA A 105 38.79 2.67 19.32
N LEU A 106 39.31 3.43 20.29
CA LEU A 106 39.46 4.89 20.23
C LEU A 106 40.44 5.37 19.16
N THR A 107 41.26 4.48 18.59
CA THR A 107 42.08 4.82 17.41
C THR A 107 41.21 5.08 16.18
N ASN A 108 39.96 4.61 16.18
CA ASN A 108 38.99 4.90 15.15
C ASN A 108 38.29 6.25 15.42
N PRO A 109 38.37 7.23 14.51
CA PRO A 109 37.77 8.54 14.72
C PRO A 109 36.24 8.55 14.80
N ALA A 110 35.56 7.49 14.31
CA ALA A 110 34.12 7.33 14.45
C ALA A 110 33.72 6.41 15.62
N CYS A 111 34.67 6.01 16.47
CA CYS A 111 34.36 5.35 17.72
C CYS A 111 33.75 6.37 18.69
N PRO A 112 32.57 6.12 19.27
CA PRO A 112 32.03 6.98 20.32
C PRO A 112 32.86 6.88 21.59
N ASP A 113 33.02 8.00 22.29
CA ASP A 113 33.60 8.05 23.63
C ASP A 113 32.70 7.34 24.66
N GLU A 114 31.40 7.34 24.41
CA GLU A 114 30.41 6.58 25.17
C GLU A 114 29.22 6.19 24.29
N LEU A 115 28.77 4.94 24.41
CA LEU A 115 27.53 4.46 23.81
C LEU A 115 26.54 4.11 24.91
N ILE A 116 25.33 4.66 24.84
CA ILE A 116 24.25 4.38 25.79
C ILE A 116 23.14 3.64 25.06
N ALA A 117 22.91 2.38 25.44
CA ALA A 117 21.76 1.60 25.00
C ALA A 117 20.61 1.73 26.00
N CYS A 118 19.55 2.42 25.60
CA CYS A 118 18.33 2.60 26.39
C CYS A 118 17.26 1.62 25.92
N HIS A 119 16.94 0.65 26.77
CA HIS A 119 15.88 -0.32 26.54
C HIS A 119 14.65 0.07 27.34
N PHE A 120 13.45 -0.13 26.79
CA PHE A 120 12.23 0.22 27.49
C PHE A 120 11.04 -0.67 27.12
N VAL A 121 10.17 -0.85 28.13
CA VAL A 121 8.95 -1.65 28.06
C VAL A 121 7.80 -0.89 28.72
N VAL A 122 6.63 -0.91 28.10
CA VAL A 122 5.41 -0.29 28.62
C VAL A 122 4.50 -1.37 29.14
N LYS A 123 3.90 -1.18 30.32
CA LYS A 123 2.90 -2.09 30.89
C LYS A 123 1.79 -2.43 29.87
N GLY A 124 1.37 -3.69 29.81
CA GLY A 124 0.32 -4.19 28.91
C GLY A 124 0.74 -4.39 27.45
N GLN A 125 1.99 -4.11 27.07
CA GLN A 125 2.49 -4.28 25.70
C GLN A 125 3.30 -5.58 25.53
N ARG A 126 3.14 -6.27 24.39
CA ARG A 126 3.90 -7.49 24.03
C ARG A 126 5.20 -7.19 23.27
N PHE A 127 5.81 -6.04 23.51
CA PHE A 127 6.98 -5.61 22.76
C PHE A 127 7.91 -4.77 23.63
N ILE A 128 9.21 -4.88 23.32
CA ILE A 128 10.33 -4.20 23.96
C ILE A 128 11.03 -3.37 22.90
N ARG A 129 11.43 -2.15 23.27
CA ARG A 129 12.14 -1.24 22.38
C ARG A 129 13.55 -0.96 22.88
N LYS A 130 14.41 -0.56 21.95
CA LYS A 130 15.77 -0.11 22.23
C LYS A 130 16.12 1.10 21.35
N LYS A 131 16.85 2.03 21.93
CA LYS A 131 17.46 3.16 21.24
C LYS A 131 18.91 3.30 21.69
N ILE A 132 19.80 3.64 20.76
CA ILE A 132 21.21 3.88 21.02
C ILE A 132 21.50 5.37 20.92
N LYS A 133 22.30 5.87 21.85
CA LYS A 133 22.92 7.18 21.81
C LYS A 133 24.44 7.00 21.72
N LEU A 134 25.04 7.52 20.67
CA LEU A 134 26.49 7.61 20.52
C LEU A 134 26.91 9.02 20.96
N LEU A 135 27.87 9.12 21.86
CA LEU A 135 28.43 10.37 22.36
C LEU A 135 29.88 10.51 21.91
N PHE A 136 30.23 11.71 21.45
CA PHE A 136 31.56 12.03 20.95
C PHE A 136 32.04 13.36 21.54
N ASN A 137 33.33 13.43 21.88
CA ASN A 137 34.01 14.65 22.32
C ASN A 137 34.38 15.58 21.14
N LYS A 138 34.25 15.09 19.91
CA LYS A 138 34.53 15.79 18.66
C LYS A 138 33.53 15.38 17.59
N GLU A 139 33.51 16.11 16.47
CA GLU A 139 32.73 15.70 15.29
C GLU A 139 33.15 14.30 14.83
N ALA A 140 32.16 13.47 14.53
CA ALA A 140 32.33 12.11 14.06
C ALA A 140 31.30 11.79 12.96
N THR A 141 31.65 10.84 12.11
CA THR A 141 30.78 10.38 11.02
C THR A 141 30.66 8.86 11.07
N VAL A 142 29.44 8.39 11.25
CA VAL A 142 29.11 6.96 11.25
C VAL A 142 28.44 6.63 9.93
N ASP A 143 28.98 5.64 9.22
CA ASP A 143 28.42 5.16 7.97
C ASP A 143 27.12 4.40 8.25
N ARG A 144 27.24 3.27 8.95
CA ARG A 144 26.12 2.39 9.29
C ARG A 144 26.07 2.18 10.79
N LEU A 145 24.87 2.23 11.35
CA LEU A 145 24.61 1.82 12.71
C LEU A 145 23.59 0.68 12.72
N GLU A 146 24.00 -0.49 13.20
CA GLU A 146 23.12 -1.61 13.53
C GLU A 146 22.66 -1.45 14.98
N VAL A 147 21.37 -1.16 15.17
CA VAL A 147 20.75 -0.93 16.48
C VAL A 147 20.49 -2.25 17.22
N GLU A 148 20.27 -3.31 16.45
CA GLU A 148 20.28 -4.69 16.93
C GLU A 148 21.13 -5.54 15.98
N ARG A 149 21.97 -6.39 16.59
CA ARG A 149 22.69 -7.46 15.89
C ARG A 149 22.77 -8.67 16.80
N PHE A 150 22.18 -9.78 16.37
CA PHE A 150 22.21 -11.03 17.12
C PHE A 150 21.99 -12.23 16.22
N ILE A 151 22.43 -13.40 16.70
CA ILE A 151 22.17 -14.69 16.07
C ILE A 151 21.03 -15.35 16.82
N SER A 152 20.05 -15.88 16.08
CA SER A 152 18.97 -16.68 16.64
C SER A 152 18.76 -17.95 15.82
N LYS A 153 18.39 -19.05 16.49
CA LYS A 153 17.98 -20.28 15.82
C LYS A 153 16.49 -20.19 15.46
N GLY A 154 16.11 -20.80 14.35
CA GLY A 154 14.73 -20.87 13.89
C GLY A 154 14.55 -20.36 12.47
N ASP A 155 13.34 -20.54 11.95
CA ASP A 155 12.97 -20.14 10.60
C ASP A 155 12.79 -18.63 10.54
N GLN A 156 13.58 -17.97 9.69
CA GLN A 156 13.59 -16.53 9.53
C GLN A 156 12.97 -16.13 8.19
N SER A 157 12.16 -15.07 8.18
CA SER A 157 11.57 -14.52 6.95
C SER A 157 11.36 -13.01 7.06
N GLY A 158 10.87 -12.39 5.98
CA GLY A 158 10.72 -10.93 5.90
C GLY A 158 12.05 -10.23 5.61
N GLY A 159 12.24 -9.08 6.25
CA GLY A 159 13.40 -8.19 6.03
C GLY A 159 13.28 -7.35 4.75
N GLY A 160 14.24 -6.46 4.54
CA GLY A 160 14.23 -5.47 3.47
C GLY A 160 14.20 -4.04 4.01
N ARG A 161 13.88 -3.10 3.12
CA ARG A 161 13.80 -1.68 3.45
C ARG A 161 12.44 -1.36 4.09
N GLY A 162 12.48 -0.94 5.35
CA GLY A 162 11.32 -0.56 6.15
C GLY A 162 10.44 -1.74 6.55
N GLU A 163 10.95 -2.97 6.46
CA GLU A 163 10.20 -4.19 6.72
C GLU A 163 10.77 -4.92 7.95
N PRO A 164 9.93 -5.57 8.77
CA PRO A 164 10.39 -6.36 9.90
C PRO A 164 10.92 -7.73 9.47
N VAL A 165 11.69 -8.36 10.35
CA VAL A 165 12.07 -9.77 10.28
C VAL A 165 11.17 -10.58 11.22
N PHE A 166 10.76 -11.77 10.78
CA PHE A 166 9.99 -12.72 11.57
C PHE A 166 10.82 -13.95 11.92
N VAL A 167 10.61 -14.53 13.11
CA VAL A 167 11.26 -15.77 13.55
C VAL A 167 10.24 -16.76 14.10
N ASN A 168 10.25 -18.00 13.59
CA ASN A 168 9.35 -19.11 14.00
C ASN A 168 7.86 -18.76 14.00
N ASN A 169 7.44 -17.83 13.12
CA ASN A 169 6.09 -17.24 13.11
C ASN A 169 5.59 -16.76 14.49
N THR A 170 6.51 -16.48 15.42
CA THR A 170 6.22 -16.14 16.83
C THR A 170 6.78 -14.77 17.19
N TRP A 171 7.96 -14.43 16.69
CA TRP A 171 8.66 -13.19 17.00
C TRP A 171 8.73 -12.27 15.78
N PHE A 172 8.73 -10.97 16.02
CA PHE A 172 9.04 -9.95 15.03
C PHE A 172 10.09 -8.97 15.55
N PHE A 173 10.92 -8.48 14.63
CA PHE A 173 11.99 -7.51 14.88
C PHE A 173 11.98 -6.45 13.80
N GLY A 174 12.10 -5.18 14.15
CA GLY A 174 12.09 -4.11 13.15
C GLY A 174 12.64 -2.80 13.68
N LEU A 175 12.91 -1.87 12.76
CA LEU A 175 13.31 -0.51 13.06
C LEU A 175 12.12 0.40 12.80
N GLU A 176 11.70 1.23 13.78
CA GLU A 176 10.59 2.17 13.67
C GLU A 176 10.93 3.36 12.75
N TYR A 177 11.27 3.07 11.50
CA TYR A 177 11.75 4.04 10.53
C TYR A 177 11.47 3.55 9.11
N PRO A 178 10.84 4.36 8.25
CA PRO A 178 10.51 3.91 6.91
C PRO A 178 11.72 3.43 6.10
N ALA A 179 12.88 4.08 6.19
CA ALA A 179 14.08 3.66 5.47
C ALA A 179 15.06 2.85 6.34
N GLY A 180 14.59 2.21 7.41
CA GLY A 180 15.41 1.24 8.14
C GLY A 180 15.69 0.01 7.28
N TYR A 181 16.81 -0.67 7.48
CA TYR A 181 17.13 -1.91 6.76
C TYR A 181 17.19 -3.07 7.74
N SER A 182 16.38 -4.10 7.48
CA SER A 182 16.39 -5.32 8.29
C SER A 182 16.92 -6.47 7.45
N ARG A 183 17.89 -7.22 7.98
CA ARG A 183 18.43 -8.44 7.35
C ARG A 183 18.30 -9.63 8.29
N CYS A 184 18.19 -10.82 7.72
CA CYS A 184 18.06 -12.09 8.41
C CYS A 184 18.75 -13.22 7.62
N MET A 185 18.54 -14.47 8.04
CA MET A 185 19.17 -15.69 7.51
C MET A 185 20.69 -15.64 7.63
N ASP A 186 21.39 -15.36 6.54
CA ASP A 186 22.84 -15.20 6.49
C ASP A 186 23.29 -13.79 6.93
N GLY A 187 22.37 -12.98 7.47
CA GLY A 187 22.63 -11.59 7.84
C GLY A 187 22.63 -10.63 6.65
N ASN A 188 22.42 -11.09 5.41
CA ASN A 188 22.36 -10.26 4.21
C ASN A 188 21.08 -10.46 3.38
N PHE A 189 20.26 -11.48 3.70
CA PHE A 189 18.94 -11.64 3.12
C PHE A 189 17.90 -10.68 3.75
N PRO A 190 16.95 -10.15 2.97
CA PRO A 190 16.94 -10.12 1.51
C PRO A 190 17.96 -9.08 1.01
N ALA A 191 18.48 -9.27 -0.20
CA ALA A 191 19.28 -8.25 -0.86
C ALA A 191 18.47 -6.95 -1.04
N SER A 192 19.15 -5.81 -1.10
CA SER A 192 18.52 -4.52 -1.41
C SER A 192 17.77 -4.58 -2.75
N PHE A 193 16.51 -4.13 -2.75
CA PHE A 193 15.58 -4.23 -3.90
C PHE A 193 15.36 -5.66 -4.41
N GLY A 194 15.61 -6.65 -3.56
CA GLY A 194 15.50 -8.08 -3.88
C GLY A 194 14.11 -8.67 -3.65
N ARG A 195 13.17 -7.93 -3.04
CA ARG A 195 11.81 -8.44 -2.84
C ARG A 195 11.06 -8.48 -4.16
N TYR A 196 10.06 -9.35 -4.23
CA TYR A 196 9.19 -9.50 -5.39
C TYR A 196 8.46 -8.20 -5.75
N TYR A 197 7.92 -7.53 -4.72
CA TYR A 197 7.19 -6.28 -4.86
C TYR A 197 8.11 -5.06 -5.10
N ASP A 198 9.41 -5.13 -4.77
CA ASP A 198 10.40 -4.06 -5.02
C ASP A 198 10.60 -3.76 -6.51
N LYS A 199 10.06 -4.61 -7.41
CA LYS A 199 10.10 -4.37 -8.85
C LYS A 199 8.99 -3.45 -9.36
N VAL A 200 7.94 -3.19 -8.57
CA VAL A 200 6.79 -2.37 -9.00
C VAL A 200 7.05 -0.89 -8.85
N GLY A 201 6.93 -0.14 -9.94
CA GLY A 201 6.82 1.30 -9.81
C GLY A 201 8.14 2.04 -9.64
N ASN A 202 8.03 3.36 -9.49
CA ASN A 202 9.14 4.27 -9.30
C ASN A 202 9.51 4.35 -7.82
N TYR A 203 10.14 3.32 -7.28
CA TYR A 203 10.69 3.37 -5.92
C TYR A 203 11.70 4.51 -5.78
N SER A 204 11.86 5.05 -4.56
CA SER A 204 13.03 5.90 -4.25
C SER A 204 14.29 5.04 -4.26
N PHE A 205 14.87 4.83 -5.44
CA PHE A 205 16.11 4.07 -5.61
C PHE A 205 17.28 4.78 -4.93
N ILE A 206 18.06 4.01 -4.17
CA ILE A 206 19.21 4.48 -3.40
C ILE A 206 20.35 3.51 -3.68
N ASP A 207 21.53 4.02 -3.99
CA ASP A 207 22.75 3.22 -3.95
C ASP A 207 23.31 3.15 -2.52
N LEU A 208 23.35 1.95 -1.95
CA LEU A 208 23.95 1.71 -0.63
C LEU A 208 25.46 1.44 -0.71
N GLU A 209 26.04 1.34 -1.91
CA GLU A 209 27.46 1.06 -2.15
C GLU A 209 27.95 -0.23 -1.45
N GLY A 210 27.05 -1.20 -1.29
CA GLY A 210 27.29 -2.46 -0.56
C GLY A 210 27.54 -2.28 0.95
N ARG A 211 27.31 -1.09 1.52
CA ARG A 211 27.57 -0.78 2.93
C ARG A 211 26.56 -1.43 3.88
N ASP A 212 25.45 -1.93 3.36
CA ASP A 212 24.50 -2.79 4.06
C ASP A 212 24.97 -4.25 4.19
N ILE A 213 25.94 -4.69 3.38
CA ILE A 213 26.46 -6.05 3.41
C ILE A 213 27.45 -6.22 4.56
N ALA A 214 27.35 -7.34 5.27
CA ALA A 214 28.32 -7.75 6.28
C ALA A 214 28.94 -9.10 5.87
N PRO A 215 30.28 -9.17 5.66
CA PRO A 215 30.94 -10.41 5.30
C PRO A 215 31.01 -11.36 6.50
N GLY A 216 30.96 -12.68 6.22
CA GLY A 216 31.21 -13.72 7.23
C GLY A 216 30.18 -13.79 8.35
N CYS A 217 28.96 -13.28 8.14
CA CYS A 217 27.87 -13.45 9.09
C CYS A 217 27.53 -14.94 9.29
N ALA A 218 27.30 -15.33 10.54
CA ALA A 218 26.84 -16.67 10.87
C ALA A 218 25.39 -16.89 10.41
N GLN A 219 25.02 -18.14 10.14
CA GLN A 219 23.63 -18.48 9.87
C GLN A 219 22.73 -18.12 11.07
N GLY A 220 21.58 -17.54 10.77
CA GLY A 220 20.60 -17.03 11.75
C GLY A 220 20.88 -15.61 12.23
N THR A 221 21.81 -14.87 11.60
CA THR A 221 22.13 -13.47 11.97
C THR A 221 20.99 -12.54 11.56
N ILE A 222 20.49 -11.75 12.52
CA ILE A 222 19.52 -10.67 12.32
C ILE A 222 20.21 -9.33 12.58
N ARG A 223 20.00 -8.37 11.67
CA ARG A 223 20.60 -7.02 11.72
C ARG A 223 19.52 -5.98 11.44
N LEU A 224 19.36 -5.01 12.33
CA LEU A 224 18.46 -3.86 12.14
C LEU A 224 19.30 -2.59 12.06
N MET A 225 19.34 -1.91 10.90
CA MET A 225 20.33 -0.88 10.63
C MET A 225 19.77 0.38 9.94
N HIS A 226 20.52 1.47 10.03
CA HIS A 226 20.30 2.72 9.28
C HIS A 226 21.65 3.43 9.04
N PHE A 227 21.64 4.55 8.31
CA PHE A 227 22.83 5.29 7.85
C PHE A 227 22.86 6.72 8.40
N PRO A 228 23.20 6.92 9.68
CA PRO A 228 23.00 8.19 10.39
C PRO A 228 23.90 9.34 9.95
N GLY A 229 25.08 9.07 9.39
CA GLY A 229 26.00 10.12 8.92
C GLY A 229 26.64 10.91 10.06
N TYR A 230 26.53 12.24 10.00
CA TYR A 230 27.23 13.15 10.91
C TYR A 230 26.66 13.14 12.33
N SER A 231 27.55 13.23 13.31
CA SER A 231 27.17 13.60 14.67
C SER A 231 26.71 15.06 14.72
N ILE A 232 25.66 15.33 15.47
CA ILE A 232 25.13 16.68 15.66
C ILE A 232 25.63 17.30 16.96
N PRO A 233 25.95 18.61 17.00
CA PRO A 233 26.40 19.27 18.21
C PRO A 233 25.29 19.31 19.28
N LYS A 234 25.66 18.95 20.51
CA LYS A 234 24.78 18.99 21.69
C LYS A 234 25.53 19.51 22.91
N GLN A 235 25.30 20.78 23.24
CA GLN A 235 26.03 21.47 24.32
C GLN A 235 27.56 21.41 24.09
N LYS A 236 28.31 20.74 24.98
CA LYS A 236 29.78 20.61 24.91
C LYS A 236 30.27 19.30 24.26
N GLN A 237 29.37 18.52 23.65
CA GLN A 237 29.68 17.24 23.00
C GLN A 237 28.91 17.12 21.68
N PHE A 238 29.15 16.04 20.93
CA PHE A 238 28.41 15.68 19.73
C PHE A 238 27.66 14.36 19.96
N GLU A 239 26.53 14.18 19.30
CA GLU A 239 25.72 12.97 19.45
C GLU A 239 25.18 12.44 18.11
N ILE A 240 25.04 11.10 18.04
CA ILE A 240 24.18 10.44 17.06
C ILE A 240 23.11 9.67 17.83
N LEU A 241 21.85 9.90 17.48
CA LEU A 241 20.72 9.12 18.01
C LEU A 241 20.27 8.11 16.96
N SER A 242 20.21 6.84 17.36
CA SER A 242 19.70 5.81 16.47
C SER A 242 18.19 5.96 16.23
N LYS A 243 17.70 5.31 15.18
CA LYS A 243 16.27 4.97 15.10
C LYS A 243 15.93 3.94 16.20
N THR A 244 14.65 3.81 16.55
CA THR A 244 14.20 2.87 17.60
C THR A 244 14.07 1.47 17.01
N SER A 245 14.68 0.47 17.62
CA SER A 245 14.39 -0.94 17.31
C SER A 245 13.27 -1.47 18.21
N VAL A 246 12.53 -2.45 17.71
CA VAL A 246 11.49 -3.18 18.43
C VAL A 246 11.71 -4.69 18.31
N ALA A 247 11.43 -5.40 19.40
CA ALA A 247 11.24 -6.84 19.45
C ALA A 247 9.87 -7.14 20.08
N GLY A 248 9.04 -7.93 19.40
CA GLY A 248 7.73 -8.33 19.93
C GLY A 248 7.36 -9.75 19.54
N PHE A 249 6.25 -10.23 20.10
CA PHE A 249 5.80 -11.61 19.93
C PHE A 249 4.28 -11.74 19.83
N THR A 250 3.82 -12.89 19.35
CA THR A 250 2.41 -13.20 19.14
C THR A 250 1.62 -13.34 20.44
N SER A 251 0.28 -13.23 20.36
CA SER A 251 -0.61 -13.80 21.37
C SER A 251 -0.61 -15.33 21.30
N LYS A 252 -1.18 -16.00 22.31
CA LYS A 252 -1.43 -17.45 22.25
C LYS A 252 -2.27 -17.76 20.99
N ASN A 253 -1.79 -18.66 20.14
CA ASN A 253 -2.36 -19.03 18.83
C ASN A 253 -2.35 -17.93 17.73
N GLY A 254 -1.62 -16.82 17.92
CA GLY A 254 -1.50 -15.76 16.92
C GLY A 254 -0.37 -16.00 15.91
N GLN A 255 -0.41 -15.28 14.78
CA GLN A 255 0.66 -15.26 13.76
C GLN A 255 1.50 -13.98 13.87
N ALA A 256 2.80 -14.07 13.59
CA ALA A 256 3.73 -12.95 13.83
C ALA A 256 3.42 -11.72 12.97
N LYS A 257 3.00 -11.91 11.71
CA LYS A 257 2.55 -10.80 10.84
C LYS A 257 1.38 -10.05 11.48
N ASN A 258 0.34 -10.75 11.93
CA ASN A 258 -0.81 -10.13 12.61
C ASN A 258 -0.38 -9.42 13.91
N ALA A 259 0.48 -10.03 14.71
CA ALA A 259 1.01 -9.39 15.92
C ALA A 259 1.80 -8.11 15.62
N PHE A 260 2.57 -8.09 14.54
CA PHE A 260 3.25 -6.89 14.07
C PHE A 260 2.25 -5.81 13.59
N MET A 261 1.20 -6.19 12.87
CA MET A 261 0.15 -5.25 12.47
C MET A 261 -0.60 -4.66 13.69
N GLN A 262 -0.86 -5.45 14.72
CA GLN A 262 -1.42 -4.98 16.00
C GLN A 262 -0.46 -4.02 16.72
N TYR A 263 0.84 -4.30 16.66
CA TYR A 263 1.85 -3.41 17.18
C TYR A 263 1.88 -2.08 16.41
N LEU A 264 1.86 -2.11 15.07
CA LEU A 264 1.73 -0.91 14.26
C LEU A 264 0.45 -0.15 14.58
N ALA A 265 -0.64 -0.84 14.93
CA ALA A 265 -1.87 -0.22 15.39
C ALA A 265 -1.75 0.64 16.66
N THR A 266 -0.66 0.47 17.42
CA THR A 266 -0.34 1.34 18.56
C THR A 266 0.41 2.61 18.17
N LEU A 267 0.93 2.69 16.94
CA LEU A 267 1.77 3.78 16.44
C LEU A 267 1.13 4.55 15.29
N TRP A 268 0.50 3.84 14.37
CA TRP A 268 -0.05 4.41 13.16
C TRP A 268 -1.38 5.12 13.42
N LYS A 269 -1.83 5.92 12.46
CA LYS A 269 -3.17 6.52 12.53
C LYS A 269 -4.22 5.47 12.20
N SER A 270 -5.32 5.48 12.95
CA SER A 270 -6.48 4.67 12.63
C SER A 270 -6.90 4.93 11.18
N PRO A 271 -7.22 3.88 10.40
CA PRO A 271 -7.73 4.03 9.05
C PRO A 271 -9.01 4.87 9.08
N ARG A 272 -9.11 5.84 8.17
CA ARG A 272 -10.28 6.70 8.02
C ARG A 272 -10.58 6.81 6.54
N SER A 273 -11.83 6.62 6.14
CA SER A 273 -12.27 6.96 4.78
C SER A 273 -12.17 8.47 4.52
N PHE A 274 -11.77 8.84 3.31
CA PHE A 274 -11.69 10.22 2.86
C PHE A 274 -12.05 10.32 1.38
N LEU A 275 -13.09 11.10 1.05
CA LEU A 275 -13.48 11.40 -0.32
C LEU A 275 -13.05 12.83 -0.70
N ASN A 276 -12.20 12.96 -1.72
CA ASN A 276 -11.89 14.25 -2.29
C ASN A 276 -12.38 14.38 -3.75
N TYR A 277 -12.63 15.62 -4.15
CA TYR A 277 -12.62 16.02 -5.54
C TYR A 277 -11.26 16.65 -5.85
N ASN A 278 -10.60 16.19 -6.91
CA ASN A 278 -9.30 16.69 -7.32
C ASN A 278 -9.38 17.25 -8.75
N ASN A 279 -8.95 18.51 -8.93
CA ASN A 279 -9.10 19.23 -10.20
C ASN A 279 -7.98 18.96 -11.23
N TRP A 280 -7.06 18.00 -10.99
CA TRP A 280 -5.92 17.75 -11.89
C TRP A 280 -6.34 17.63 -13.37
N PHE A 281 -7.34 16.80 -13.65
CA PHE A 281 -7.87 16.53 -14.98
C PHE A 281 -9.10 17.38 -15.38
N ASP A 282 -9.68 18.16 -14.47
CA ASP A 282 -10.84 19.01 -14.78
C ASP A 282 -10.39 20.44 -15.12
N LYS A 283 -10.34 20.73 -16.42
CA LYS A 283 -9.99 22.06 -16.95
C LYS A 283 -10.95 23.16 -16.47
N SER A 284 -12.23 22.85 -16.27
CA SER A 284 -13.25 23.82 -15.87
C SER A 284 -13.05 24.32 -14.43
N ALA A 285 -12.33 23.56 -13.61
CA ALA A 285 -12.07 23.84 -12.20
C ALA A 285 -10.66 24.35 -11.91
N LYS A 286 -9.89 24.75 -12.94
CA LYS A 286 -8.53 25.32 -12.77
C LYS A 286 -8.51 26.78 -12.34
N ASN A 287 -9.61 27.53 -12.52
CA ASN A 287 -9.70 28.91 -12.07
C ASN A 287 -9.99 28.96 -10.55
N LEU A 288 -9.03 29.48 -9.78
CA LEU A 288 -9.14 29.62 -8.32
C LEU A 288 -9.46 31.05 -7.85
N LYS A 289 -9.69 31.98 -8.78
CA LYS A 289 -10.00 33.40 -8.46
C LYS A 289 -11.33 33.52 -7.71
N GLY A 290 -11.31 34.24 -6.59
CA GLY A 290 -12.52 34.65 -5.87
C GLY A 290 -13.42 33.47 -5.47
N GLU A 291 -14.62 33.40 -6.03
CA GLU A 291 -15.63 32.36 -5.75
C GLU A 291 -15.64 31.22 -6.79
N ALA A 292 -14.79 31.26 -7.81
CA ALA A 292 -14.86 30.34 -8.94
C ALA A 292 -14.81 28.87 -8.50
N PHE A 293 -13.87 28.51 -7.64
CA PHE A 293 -13.70 27.14 -7.14
C PHE A 293 -14.81 26.72 -6.15
N VAL A 294 -15.33 27.66 -5.36
CA VAL A 294 -16.48 27.43 -4.46
C VAL A 294 -17.75 27.15 -5.28
N ASN A 295 -17.94 27.89 -6.37
CA ASN A 295 -19.07 27.69 -7.28
C ASN A 295 -19.01 26.35 -8.01
N VAL A 296 -17.82 25.81 -8.29
CA VAL A 296 -17.65 24.43 -8.75
C VAL A 296 -18.19 23.46 -7.70
N TYR A 297 -17.77 23.59 -6.44
CA TYR A 297 -18.28 22.74 -5.35
C TYR A 297 -19.80 22.83 -5.18
N LYS A 298 -20.39 24.03 -5.25
CA LYS A 298 -21.86 24.21 -5.18
C LYS A 298 -22.61 23.39 -6.21
N LYS A 299 -22.06 23.22 -7.41
CA LYS A 299 -22.64 22.36 -8.45
C LYS A 299 -22.52 20.88 -8.09
N TYR A 300 -21.35 20.43 -7.63
CA TYR A 300 -21.19 19.05 -7.13
C TYR A 300 -22.13 18.75 -5.97
N LYS A 301 -22.20 19.63 -4.97
CA LYS A 301 -23.09 19.49 -3.80
C LYS A 301 -24.54 19.24 -4.23
N LYS A 302 -25.09 20.07 -5.14
CA LYS A 302 -26.46 19.89 -5.66
C LYS A 302 -26.70 18.52 -6.30
N ILE A 303 -25.69 17.92 -6.90
CA ILE A 303 -25.78 16.60 -7.54
C ILE A 303 -25.72 15.47 -6.50
N VAL A 304 -24.84 15.57 -5.50
CA VAL A 304 -24.53 14.44 -4.59
C VAL A 304 -25.34 14.45 -3.29
N GLU A 305 -25.80 15.63 -2.86
CA GLU A 305 -26.59 15.81 -1.62
C GLU A 305 -27.90 15.00 -1.61
N PRO A 306 -28.66 14.86 -2.72
CA PRO A 306 -29.83 13.97 -2.76
C PRO A 306 -29.52 12.51 -2.41
N TYR A 307 -28.29 12.06 -2.66
CA TYR A 307 -27.82 10.70 -2.34
C TYR A 307 -27.20 10.60 -0.94
N GLY A 308 -27.07 11.70 -0.21
CA GLY A 308 -26.44 11.75 1.11
C GLY A 308 -24.91 11.59 1.09
N VAL A 309 -24.27 11.81 -0.06
CA VAL A 309 -22.82 11.75 -0.21
C VAL A 309 -22.21 13.12 0.12
N LYS A 310 -21.11 13.11 0.87
CA LYS A 310 -20.35 14.29 1.21
C LYS A 310 -18.95 14.18 0.60
N ILE A 311 -18.54 15.21 -0.14
CA ILE A 311 -17.15 15.38 -0.56
C ILE A 311 -16.40 16.05 0.59
N ASP A 312 -15.43 15.35 1.19
CA ASP A 312 -14.71 15.81 2.38
C ASP A 312 -13.75 16.96 2.08
N ALA A 313 -13.19 16.99 0.86
CA ALA A 313 -12.37 18.12 0.42
C ALA A 313 -12.44 18.40 -1.09
N MET A 314 -12.36 19.68 -1.41
CA MET A 314 -11.98 20.16 -2.74
C MET A 314 -10.46 20.39 -2.77
N VAL A 315 -9.78 19.86 -3.78
CA VAL A 315 -8.31 19.88 -3.87
C VAL A 315 -7.89 20.53 -5.19
N PRO A 316 -7.41 21.80 -5.18
CA PRO A 316 -6.59 22.29 -6.27
C PRO A 316 -5.26 21.53 -6.29
N ASP A 317 -5.04 20.82 -7.39
CA ASP A 317 -3.79 20.11 -7.68
C ASP A 317 -2.70 21.10 -8.16
N ASP A 318 -1.61 20.64 -8.78
CA ASP A 318 -0.52 21.52 -9.25
C ASP A 318 -1.05 22.73 -10.06
N GLY A 319 -0.57 23.93 -9.69
CA GLY A 319 -0.88 25.19 -10.36
C GLY A 319 -1.47 26.28 -9.46
N TRP A 320 -1.80 25.99 -8.20
CA TRP A 320 -2.29 27.01 -7.27
C TRP A 320 -1.17 27.94 -6.73
N GLN A 321 0.08 27.49 -6.83
CA GLN A 321 1.24 28.10 -6.20
C GLN A 321 2.04 29.02 -7.13
N ASN A 322 2.67 30.04 -6.55
CA ASN A 322 3.76 30.79 -7.17
C ASN A 322 5.01 29.91 -7.22
N ARG A 323 5.49 29.61 -8.43
CA ARG A 323 6.70 28.79 -8.64
C ARG A 323 7.99 29.50 -8.22
N ASN A 324 7.98 30.83 -8.06
CA ASN A 324 9.11 31.63 -7.57
C ASN A 324 8.95 31.92 -6.07
N GLY A 325 8.76 30.86 -5.27
CA GLY A 325 8.50 30.98 -3.84
C GLY A 325 8.57 29.64 -3.12
N ILE A 326 8.36 29.67 -1.81
CA ILE A 326 8.20 28.46 -0.97
C ILE A 326 6.71 28.27 -0.73
N TRP A 327 6.02 27.63 -1.68
CA TRP A 327 4.59 27.31 -1.60
C TRP A 327 3.71 28.53 -1.27
N GLU A 328 4.06 29.69 -1.84
CA GLU A 328 3.24 30.90 -1.79
C GLU A 328 2.08 30.79 -2.77
N PRO A 329 0.89 31.35 -2.48
CA PRO A 329 -0.22 31.34 -3.43
C PRO A 329 0.12 32.16 -4.68
N LEU A 330 -0.31 31.70 -5.86
CA LEU A 330 -0.09 32.42 -7.12
C LEU A 330 -0.88 33.75 -7.10
N PRO A 331 -0.24 34.93 -7.28
CA PRO A 331 -0.93 36.22 -7.21
C PRO A 331 -2.10 36.37 -8.18
N ASP A 332 -2.02 35.73 -9.35
CA ASP A 332 -3.12 35.74 -10.32
C ASP A 332 -4.41 35.15 -9.75
N PHE A 333 -4.31 34.13 -8.89
CA PHE A 333 -5.47 33.53 -8.24
C PHE A 333 -5.74 34.14 -6.85
N PHE A 334 -4.69 34.57 -6.17
CA PHE A 334 -4.68 34.99 -4.78
C PHE A 334 -3.90 36.31 -4.63
N PRO A 335 -4.45 37.46 -5.08
CA PRO A 335 -3.75 38.75 -5.06
C PRO A 335 -3.32 39.21 -3.65
N ASN A 336 -4.00 38.76 -2.59
CA ASN A 336 -3.62 39.00 -1.19
C ASN A 336 -2.90 37.80 -0.55
N GLY A 337 -2.40 36.86 -1.35
CA GLY A 337 -1.62 35.69 -0.93
C GLY A 337 -2.38 34.81 0.07
N ASP A 338 -1.75 34.54 1.23
CA ASP A 338 -2.28 33.65 2.27
C ASP A 338 -3.68 34.04 2.75
N ALA A 339 -4.04 35.33 2.72
CA ALA A 339 -5.35 35.81 3.15
C ALA A 339 -6.47 35.30 2.22
N ASP A 340 -6.25 35.31 0.90
CA ASP A 340 -7.23 34.81 -0.06
C ASP A 340 -7.33 33.29 -0.01
N LEU A 341 -6.20 32.59 0.20
CA LEU A 341 -6.21 31.13 0.39
C LEU A 341 -6.98 30.74 1.66
N ALA A 342 -6.81 31.50 2.75
CA ALA A 342 -7.58 31.30 3.98
C ALA A 342 -9.08 31.58 3.78
N LEU A 343 -9.41 32.62 3.02
CA LEU A 343 -10.78 32.94 2.66
C LEU A 343 -11.43 31.83 1.81
N LEU A 344 -10.70 31.24 0.86
CA LEU A 344 -11.17 30.08 0.10
C LEU A 344 -11.48 28.90 1.02
N GLY A 345 -10.57 28.56 1.94
CA GLY A 345 -10.78 27.49 2.92
C GLY A 345 -12.00 27.75 3.82
N LYS A 346 -12.21 29.00 4.23
CA LYS A 346 -13.39 29.42 5.01
C LYS A 346 -14.68 29.23 4.22
N ARG A 347 -14.74 29.72 2.97
CA ARG A 347 -15.93 29.63 2.10
C ARG A 347 -16.32 28.18 1.80
N LEU A 348 -15.35 27.33 1.48
CA LEU A 348 -15.61 25.90 1.28
C LEU A 348 -16.18 25.24 2.54
N LYS A 349 -15.66 25.59 3.72
CA LYS A 349 -16.17 25.10 5.01
C LYS A 349 -17.61 25.54 5.25
N GLU A 350 -17.95 26.80 4.96
CA GLU A 350 -19.32 27.32 5.07
C GLU A 350 -20.30 26.57 4.15
N GLU A 351 -19.84 26.11 2.98
CA GLU A 351 -20.62 25.27 2.07
C GLU A 351 -20.68 23.79 2.49
N GLY A 352 -19.87 23.36 3.47
CA GLY A 352 -19.88 22.02 4.06
C GLY A 352 -18.76 21.07 3.61
N THR A 353 -17.72 21.55 2.93
CA THR A 353 -16.54 20.76 2.52
C THR A 353 -15.23 21.37 3.02
N GLY A 354 -14.15 20.60 3.03
CA GLY A 354 -12.82 21.09 3.36
C GLY A 354 -12.04 21.59 2.15
N LEU A 355 -10.91 22.23 2.42
CA LEU A 355 -9.87 22.52 1.44
C LEU A 355 -8.70 21.56 1.67
N GLY A 356 -8.24 20.89 0.61
CA GLY A 356 -6.93 20.25 0.58
C GLY A 356 -6.02 20.94 -0.42
N LEU A 357 -4.71 20.68 -0.37
CA LEU A 357 -3.77 21.20 -1.38
C LEU A 357 -2.84 20.08 -1.87
N TRP A 358 -2.47 20.14 -3.14
CA TRP A 358 -1.32 19.43 -3.66
C TRP A 358 -0.04 20.24 -3.42
N LEU A 359 1.07 19.61 -3.04
CA LEU A 359 2.40 20.21 -3.05
C LEU A 359 3.48 19.14 -3.08
N SER A 360 4.73 19.52 -3.32
CA SER A 360 5.89 18.65 -3.10
C SER A 360 6.74 19.18 -1.95
N VAL A 361 7.13 18.34 -1.00
CA VAL A 361 7.91 18.80 0.16
C VAL A 361 9.27 19.39 -0.27
N ASN A 362 9.88 18.84 -1.32
CA ASN A 362 11.19 19.27 -1.83
C ASN A 362 11.12 20.39 -2.90
N GLY A 363 9.91 20.84 -3.26
CA GLY A 363 9.74 21.90 -4.26
C GLY A 363 9.89 21.46 -5.72
N TYR A 364 9.69 20.19 -6.06
CA TYR A 364 9.90 19.61 -7.40
C TYR A 364 9.29 20.43 -8.57
N ASN A 365 8.11 21.03 -8.40
CA ASN A 365 7.44 21.84 -9.45
C ASN A 365 7.77 23.34 -9.36
N ASN A 366 8.59 23.77 -8.40
CA ASN A 366 8.98 25.17 -8.23
C ASN A 366 10.26 25.49 -9.01
N ASN A 367 10.49 26.79 -9.21
CA ASN A 367 11.64 27.28 -9.95
C ASN A 367 12.92 27.21 -9.11
N ILE A 368 13.72 26.17 -9.33
CA ILE A 368 14.98 25.97 -8.62
C ILE A 368 15.99 27.09 -8.89
N ASN A 369 16.01 27.68 -10.09
CA ASN A 369 16.92 28.80 -10.39
C ASN A 369 16.60 30.04 -9.55
N TRP A 370 15.32 30.32 -9.29
CA TRP A 370 14.93 31.37 -8.35
C TRP A 370 15.45 31.05 -6.94
N GLY A 371 15.31 29.80 -6.49
CA GLY A 371 15.74 29.44 -5.15
C GLY A 371 17.26 29.52 -4.96
N LEU A 372 18.05 29.11 -5.96
CA LEU A 372 19.51 29.27 -5.94
C LEU A 372 19.91 30.74 -5.80
N LYS A 373 19.27 31.65 -6.55
CA LYS A 373 19.49 33.12 -6.42
C LYS A 373 19.12 33.65 -5.03
N ASN A 374 18.22 32.97 -4.34
CA ASN A 374 17.79 33.29 -2.97
C ASN A 374 18.53 32.47 -1.91
N GLY A 375 19.63 31.79 -2.25
CA GLY A 375 20.49 31.08 -1.29
C GLY A 375 19.96 29.74 -0.79
N TYR A 376 18.93 29.18 -1.42
CA TYR A 376 18.57 27.77 -1.23
C TYR A 376 19.53 26.87 -2.00
N ARG A 377 19.61 25.59 -1.61
CA ARG A 377 20.48 24.60 -2.26
C ARG A 377 19.66 23.57 -3.01
N GLU A 378 20.10 23.24 -4.21
CA GLU A 378 19.57 22.12 -4.99
C GLU A 378 20.15 20.81 -4.45
N ALA A 379 19.36 19.73 -4.49
CA ALA A 379 19.84 18.39 -4.21
C ALA A 379 20.60 17.82 -5.41
N LYS A 380 21.75 17.18 -5.18
CA LYS A 380 22.47 16.48 -6.26
C LYS A 380 21.87 15.09 -6.48
N ARG A 381 21.13 14.93 -7.57
CA ARG A 381 20.44 13.69 -7.96
C ARG A 381 21.42 12.56 -8.34
N ASN A 382 21.08 11.33 -7.98
CA ASN A 382 21.78 10.12 -8.41
C ASN A 382 21.52 9.83 -9.90
N SER A 383 22.16 8.80 -10.45
CA SER A 383 22.03 8.43 -11.87
C SER A 383 20.58 8.19 -12.30
N TYR A 384 19.78 7.54 -11.46
CA TYR A 384 18.37 7.28 -11.73
C TYR A 384 17.54 8.58 -11.76
N PHE A 385 17.74 9.47 -10.78
CA PHE A 385 16.93 10.68 -10.64
C PHE A 385 17.30 11.83 -11.59
N LYS A 386 18.46 11.77 -12.27
CA LYS A 386 18.88 12.80 -13.24
C LYS A 386 17.90 13.01 -14.39
N GLN A 387 17.09 12.00 -14.72
CA GLN A 387 16.09 12.07 -15.80
C GLN A 387 14.83 12.87 -15.42
N TYR A 388 14.61 13.15 -14.13
CA TYR A 388 13.45 13.87 -13.62
C TYR A 388 13.79 15.34 -13.35
N ASN A 389 12.84 16.14 -12.82
CA ASN A 389 13.09 17.56 -12.56
C ASN A 389 14.09 17.77 -11.41
N ARG A 390 14.47 19.04 -11.24
CA ARG A 390 15.35 19.53 -10.17
C ARG A 390 14.50 19.85 -8.94
N TYR A 391 15.07 19.66 -7.75
CA TYR A 391 14.41 19.93 -6.47
C TYR A 391 15.41 20.43 -5.42
N TYR A 392 14.90 21.02 -4.33
CA TYR A 392 15.73 21.50 -3.24
C TYR A 392 16.21 20.37 -2.34
N SER A 393 17.41 20.51 -1.78
CA SER A 393 17.84 19.66 -0.67
C SER A 393 17.02 20.00 0.58
N LEU A 394 16.26 19.04 1.09
CA LEU A 394 15.47 19.18 2.31
C LEU A 394 16.35 19.34 3.54
N SER A 395 17.51 18.69 3.54
CA SER A 395 18.46 18.70 4.66
C SER A 395 19.33 19.96 4.70
N ALA A 396 19.43 20.72 3.61
CA ALA A 396 20.10 22.02 3.61
C ALA A 396 19.41 23.03 4.55
N THR A 397 20.19 23.63 5.45
CA THR A 397 19.69 24.44 6.59
C THR A 397 18.60 25.44 6.21
N LYS A 398 18.85 26.28 5.20
CA LYS A 398 17.91 27.34 4.79
C LYS A 398 16.58 26.79 4.27
N TYR A 399 16.61 25.71 3.49
CA TYR A 399 15.36 25.13 2.96
C TYR A 399 14.64 24.32 4.03
N LYS A 400 15.36 23.57 4.88
CA LYS A 400 14.81 22.89 6.06
C LYS A 400 13.98 23.83 6.92
N GLU A 401 14.55 24.98 7.29
CA GLU A 401 13.86 26.00 8.10
C GLU A 401 12.62 26.56 7.40
N ALA A 402 12.73 26.86 6.10
CA ALA A 402 11.62 27.40 5.32
C ALA A 402 10.45 26.43 5.21
N ILE A 403 10.71 25.15 4.90
CA ILE A 403 9.66 24.15 4.69
C ILE A 403 9.01 23.68 5.99
N LEU A 404 9.80 23.52 7.07
CA LEU A 404 9.29 23.19 8.42
C LEU A 404 8.37 24.28 8.98
N LYS A 405 8.56 25.52 8.54
CA LYS A 405 7.65 26.63 8.85
C LYS A 405 6.44 26.63 7.92
N ARG A 406 6.67 26.61 6.60
CA ARG A 406 5.63 26.91 5.60
C ARG A 406 4.49 25.90 5.56
N VAL A 407 4.79 24.59 5.52
CA VAL A 407 3.75 23.56 5.32
C VAL A 407 2.79 23.50 6.53
N PRO A 408 3.27 23.49 7.79
CA PRO A 408 2.37 23.57 8.94
C PRO A 408 1.59 24.90 9.02
N GLU A 409 2.19 26.02 8.62
CA GLU A 409 1.51 27.31 8.56
C GLU A 409 0.35 27.31 7.56
N LEU A 410 0.54 26.75 6.36
CA LEU A 410 -0.52 26.58 5.36
C LEU A 410 -1.69 25.78 5.92
N ALA A 411 -1.41 24.62 6.55
CA ALA A 411 -2.43 23.79 7.19
C ALA A 411 -3.25 24.56 8.22
N LYS A 412 -2.60 25.41 9.01
CA LYS A 412 -3.25 26.22 10.05
C LYS A 412 -4.07 27.35 9.47
N LYS A 413 -3.43 28.22 8.67
CA LYS A 413 -4.01 29.49 8.19
C LYS A 413 -5.20 29.24 7.29
N ALA A 414 -5.09 28.28 6.37
CA ALA A 414 -6.16 27.94 5.44
C ALA A 414 -7.11 26.86 5.99
N ASN A 415 -6.92 26.42 7.24
CA ASN A 415 -7.69 25.36 7.89
C ASN A 415 -7.83 24.11 7.00
N LEU A 416 -6.71 23.67 6.42
CA LEU A 416 -6.68 22.55 5.49
C LEU A 416 -7.07 21.25 6.19
N VAL A 417 -7.71 20.36 5.43
CA VAL A 417 -8.06 19.00 5.88
C VAL A 417 -7.22 17.92 5.20
N TYR A 418 -6.51 18.26 4.11
CA TYR A 418 -5.75 17.30 3.31
C TYR A 418 -4.51 17.93 2.66
N PHE A 419 -3.44 17.15 2.59
CA PHE A 419 -2.35 17.36 1.65
C PHE A 419 -2.14 16.12 0.77
N LYS A 420 -1.97 16.35 -0.53
CA LYS A 420 -1.29 15.43 -1.45
C LYS A 420 0.16 15.90 -1.56
N HIS A 421 1.08 15.20 -0.88
CA HIS A 421 2.52 15.44 -0.97
C HIS A 421 3.07 14.60 -2.12
N ASP A 422 3.19 15.24 -3.26
CA ASP A 422 3.66 14.62 -4.48
C ASP A 422 5.16 14.78 -4.65
N PHE A 423 5.73 13.97 -5.52
CA PHE A 423 7.13 14.02 -5.88
C PHE A 423 8.07 13.99 -4.66
N ASN A 424 8.12 12.84 -3.97
CA ASN A 424 8.94 12.63 -2.78
C ASN A 424 10.36 12.12 -3.09
N GLU A 425 11.14 12.80 -3.94
CA GLU A 425 12.57 12.49 -4.05
C GLU A 425 13.33 12.96 -2.83
N LEU A 426 14.12 12.05 -2.29
CA LEU A 426 14.90 12.27 -1.09
C LEU A 426 16.40 12.08 -1.37
N CYS A 427 16.80 11.79 -2.60
CA CYS A 427 18.19 11.63 -2.99
C CYS A 427 18.95 12.97 -2.93
N ASP A 428 20.14 12.98 -2.34
CA ASP A 428 21.08 14.10 -2.39
C ASP A 428 22.52 13.61 -2.21
N LEU A 429 23.37 13.79 -3.22
CA LEU A 429 24.78 13.43 -3.20
C LEU A 429 25.69 14.65 -3.02
N ASP A 430 25.13 15.83 -2.73
CA ASP A 430 25.93 17.03 -2.61
C ASP A 430 26.62 17.10 -1.24
N SER A 431 27.72 17.84 -1.20
CA SER A 431 28.42 18.15 0.05
C SER A 431 27.90 19.45 0.66
N GLY A 432 27.88 19.55 1.98
CA GLY A 432 27.45 20.77 2.68
C GLY A 432 25.94 20.94 2.85
N ASN A 433 25.16 19.89 2.61
CA ASN A 433 23.71 19.81 2.89
C ASN A 433 23.40 19.05 4.19
N ASN A 434 24.30 19.11 5.19
CA ASN A 434 24.16 18.44 6.49
C ASN A 434 24.14 16.90 6.44
N HIS A 435 24.75 16.29 5.43
CA HIS A 435 25.02 14.85 5.37
C HIS A 435 26.33 14.55 4.62
N PRO A 436 26.93 13.35 4.81
CA PRO A 436 27.96 12.84 3.92
C PRO A 436 27.49 12.79 2.46
N ALA A 437 28.37 13.13 1.51
CA ALA A 437 28.08 13.21 0.07
C ALA A 437 27.95 11.83 -0.60
N THR A 438 27.00 11.02 -0.12
CA THR A 438 26.66 9.69 -0.62
C THR A 438 25.14 9.53 -0.62
N ASP A 439 24.61 8.70 -1.51
CA ASP A 439 23.16 8.55 -1.69
C ASP A 439 22.44 8.08 -0.40
N ARG A 440 22.95 7.04 0.28
CA ARG A 440 22.34 6.50 1.52
C ARG A 440 22.19 7.53 2.65
N HIS A 441 23.18 8.41 2.83
CA HIS A 441 23.16 9.42 3.89
C HIS A 441 22.32 10.64 3.51
N GLY A 442 22.41 11.09 2.26
CA GLY A 442 21.54 12.15 1.76
C GLY A 442 20.08 11.75 1.79
N HIS A 443 19.78 10.51 1.41
CA HIS A 443 18.44 9.94 1.51
C HIS A 443 17.87 9.98 2.93
N GLU A 444 18.60 9.42 3.90
CA GLU A 444 18.17 9.42 5.30
C GLU A 444 17.99 10.85 5.85
N ALA A 445 18.92 11.77 5.55
CA ALA A 445 18.83 13.14 6.02
C ALA A 445 17.63 13.91 5.43
N ASN A 446 17.35 13.74 4.13
CA ASN A 446 16.20 14.36 3.47
C ASN A 446 14.89 13.71 3.93
N LEU A 447 14.87 12.38 4.10
CA LEU A 447 13.72 11.66 4.65
C LEU A 447 13.39 12.15 6.07
N ASP A 448 14.39 12.31 6.93
CA ASP A 448 14.18 12.78 8.30
C ASP A 448 13.50 14.16 8.31
N VAL A 449 13.91 15.08 7.44
CA VAL A 449 13.24 16.38 7.30
C VAL A 449 11.81 16.23 6.78
N ALA A 450 11.56 15.36 5.80
CA ALA A 450 10.21 15.10 5.32
C ALA A 450 9.31 14.57 6.47
N LEU A 451 9.79 13.63 7.28
CA LEU A 451 9.07 13.11 8.44
C LEU A 451 8.86 14.20 9.51
N GLU A 452 9.84 15.09 9.73
CA GLU A 452 9.69 16.26 10.60
C GLU A 452 8.57 17.19 10.09
N VAL A 453 8.50 17.48 8.79
CA VAL A 453 7.43 18.29 8.17
C VAL A 453 6.06 17.65 8.37
N LEU A 454 5.91 16.35 8.09
CA LEU A 454 4.65 15.62 8.28
C LEU A 454 4.21 15.63 9.75
N THR A 455 5.17 15.50 10.66
CA THR A 455 4.93 15.52 12.12
C THR A 455 4.55 16.93 12.59
N ALA A 456 5.27 17.96 12.16
CA ALA A 456 5.00 19.35 12.50
C ALA A 456 3.62 19.79 11.98
N THR A 457 3.26 19.38 10.77
CA THR A 457 1.94 19.62 10.18
C THR A 457 0.84 19.05 11.06
N ARG A 458 0.97 17.78 11.50
CA ARG A 458 0.01 17.14 12.41
C ARG A 458 0.02 17.72 13.82
N LYS A 459 1.15 18.25 14.31
CA LYS A 459 1.18 18.95 15.61
C LYS A 459 0.27 20.19 15.60
N VAL A 460 0.17 20.87 14.46
CA VAL A 460 -0.68 22.05 14.31
C VAL A 460 -2.10 21.70 13.87
N LYS A 461 -2.27 20.66 13.05
CA LYS A 461 -3.56 20.15 12.58
C LYS A 461 -3.64 18.62 12.77
N PRO A 462 -4.01 18.10 13.95
CA PRO A 462 -3.94 16.67 14.28
C PRO A 462 -4.69 15.73 13.33
N GLU A 463 -5.83 16.19 12.82
CA GLU A 463 -6.74 15.39 12.00
C GLU A 463 -6.47 15.47 10.49
N ILE A 464 -5.46 16.26 10.06
CA ILE A 464 -5.16 16.44 8.63
C ILE A 464 -4.78 15.10 7.98
N PHE A 465 -5.38 14.82 6.84
CA PHE A 465 -5.01 13.69 6.00
C PHE A 465 -3.75 14.02 5.19
N GLN A 466 -2.79 13.10 5.17
CA GLN A 466 -1.56 13.27 4.40
C GLN A 466 -1.37 12.08 3.46
N ASN A 467 -1.47 12.32 2.15
CA ASN A 467 -1.17 11.33 1.11
C ASN A 467 0.27 11.57 0.61
N LEU A 468 1.09 10.51 0.56
CA LEU A 468 2.42 10.57 -0.04
C LEU A 468 2.42 9.85 -1.38
N THR A 469 2.84 10.53 -2.43
CA THR A 469 2.84 9.99 -3.80
C THR A 469 4.22 10.03 -4.44
N ASN A 470 4.49 9.12 -5.38
CA ASN A 470 5.74 9.00 -6.14
C ASN A 470 7.00 8.76 -5.28
N TRP A 471 7.86 7.82 -5.68
CA TRP A 471 9.14 7.57 -4.99
C TRP A 471 9.02 7.26 -3.50
N ILE A 472 7.89 6.72 -3.09
CA ILE A 472 7.76 6.05 -1.81
C ILE A 472 8.05 4.55 -1.97
N TRP A 473 8.06 3.82 -0.87
CA TRP A 473 8.21 2.36 -0.84
C TRP A 473 7.25 1.81 0.21
N PHE A 474 6.89 0.53 0.12
CA PHE A 474 5.83 -0.06 0.93
C PHE A 474 6.27 -0.45 2.34
N SER A 475 6.95 0.47 3.02
CA SER A 475 7.21 0.35 4.44
C SER A 475 5.96 0.68 5.25
N PRO A 476 5.44 -0.22 6.10
CA PRO A 476 4.27 0.08 6.94
C PRO A 476 4.55 1.17 8.00
N TRP A 477 5.81 1.48 8.30
CA TRP A 477 6.19 2.57 9.22
C TRP A 477 5.79 3.96 8.74
N TRP A 478 5.53 4.13 7.44
CA TRP A 478 5.00 5.38 6.90
C TRP A 478 3.67 5.77 7.51
N LEU A 479 2.86 4.80 7.94
CA LEU A 479 1.50 5.01 8.43
C LEU A 479 1.46 5.72 9.81
N GLN A 480 2.63 5.92 10.43
CA GLN A 480 2.82 6.83 11.56
C GLN A 480 2.71 8.30 11.15
N TYR A 481 3.10 8.63 9.90
CA TYR A 481 3.28 9.99 9.39
C TYR A 481 2.28 10.36 8.29
N ALA A 482 1.83 9.37 7.53
CA ALA A 482 0.89 9.51 6.41
C ALA A 482 -0.37 8.67 6.63
N ASP A 483 -1.43 9.01 5.89
CA ASP A 483 -2.66 8.25 5.81
C ASP A 483 -2.66 7.33 4.59
N TYR A 484 -2.08 7.79 3.47
CA TYR A 484 -2.12 7.06 2.21
C TYR A 484 -0.78 7.08 1.50
N LEU A 485 -0.55 6.04 0.71
CA LEU A 485 0.68 5.78 -0.02
C LEU A 485 0.35 5.46 -1.48
N TRP A 486 0.96 6.15 -2.45
CA TRP A 486 0.80 5.81 -3.86
C TRP A 486 1.21 4.38 -4.17
N MET A 487 0.40 3.67 -4.95
CA MET A 487 0.72 2.31 -5.41
C MET A 487 1.84 2.23 -6.46
N LEU A 488 2.43 3.37 -6.83
CA LEU A 488 3.57 3.48 -7.75
C LEU A 488 3.25 3.04 -9.19
N ALA A 489 2.10 3.46 -9.71
CA ALA A 489 1.68 3.18 -11.10
C ALA A 489 1.61 4.48 -11.94
N GLY A 490 1.17 4.39 -13.20
CA GLY A 490 0.77 5.58 -13.99
C GLY A 490 -0.51 6.22 -13.47
N ASP A 491 -0.91 7.43 -13.83
CA ASP A 491 -2.16 8.03 -13.31
C ASP A 491 -3.41 7.48 -14.00
N ASP A 492 -3.35 7.34 -15.33
CA ASP A 492 -4.45 7.02 -16.25
C ASP A 492 -4.12 5.85 -17.19
N GLY A 493 -3.37 4.86 -16.68
CA GLY A 493 -2.92 3.71 -17.46
C GLY A 493 -4.08 2.86 -18.01
N VAL A 494 -3.90 2.35 -19.23
CA VAL A 494 -4.80 1.43 -19.91
C VAL A 494 -3.99 0.21 -20.34
N ASN A 495 -4.44 -0.98 -19.94
CA ASN A 495 -3.79 -2.24 -20.28
C ASN A 495 -4.63 -3.03 -21.29
N GLY A 496 -4.04 -3.33 -22.45
CA GLY A 496 -4.66 -4.10 -23.52
C GLY A 496 -3.92 -5.39 -23.83
N ASN A 497 -3.39 -6.09 -22.83
CA ASN A 497 -2.76 -7.40 -23.01
C ASN A 497 -3.78 -8.50 -23.36
N THR A 498 -5.03 -8.34 -22.93
CA THR A 498 -6.12 -9.29 -23.22
C THR A 498 -7.27 -8.62 -23.96
N PRO A 499 -7.97 -9.34 -24.86
CA PRO A 499 -9.11 -8.82 -25.60
C PRO A 499 -10.18 -8.23 -24.68
N GLU A 500 -10.57 -6.98 -24.94
CA GLU A 500 -11.58 -6.26 -24.17
C GLU A 500 -12.18 -5.14 -25.03
N ILE A 501 -13.51 -5.01 -25.05
CA ILE A 501 -14.21 -3.93 -25.76
C ILE A 501 -14.25 -2.66 -24.90
N SER A 502 -14.36 -2.80 -23.58
CA SER A 502 -14.52 -1.66 -22.69
C SER A 502 -13.19 -1.06 -22.24
N THR A 503 -12.94 0.19 -22.62
CA THR A 503 -11.77 0.93 -22.11
C THR A 503 -11.81 1.07 -20.58
N LYS A 504 -13.00 1.18 -19.95
CA LYS A 504 -13.14 1.24 -18.47
C LYS A 504 -12.75 -0.07 -17.79
N ALA A 505 -13.01 -1.20 -18.44
CA ALA A 505 -12.50 -2.49 -17.99
C ALA A 505 -10.97 -2.58 -18.15
N MET A 506 -10.39 -2.03 -19.22
CA MET A 506 -8.92 -1.97 -19.41
C MET A 506 -8.22 -1.04 -18.40
N PHE A 507 -8.84 0.09 -18.02
CA PHE A 507 -8.37 0.93 -16.90
C PHE A 507 -8.34 0.10 -15.60
N THR A 508 -9.40 -0.67 -15.33
CA THR A 508 -9.48 -1.55 -14.16
C THR A 508 -8.37 -2.61 -14.18
N THR A 509 -8.19 -3.30 -15.31
CA THR A 509 -7.13 -4.31 -15.52
C THR A 509 -5.75 -3.72 -15.25
N ASP A 510 -5.45 -2.52 -15.75
CA ASP A 510 -4.15 -1.88 -15.53
C ASP A 510 -3.85 -1.71 -14.03
N ARG A 511 -4.77 -1.06 -13.30
CA ARG A 511 -4.63 -0.83 -11.85
C ARG A 511 -4.46 -2.13 -11.08
N ASP A 512 -5.30 -3.12 -11.38
CA ASP A 512 -5.30 -4.38 -10.66
C ASP A 512 -4.08 -5.25 -10.98
N THR A 513 -3.45 -5.05 -12.14
CA THR A 513 -2.18 -5.71 -12.45
C THR A 513 -1.04 -5.21 -11.58
N TYR A 514 -0.99 -3.90 -11.28
CA TYR A 514 -0.03 -3.37 -10.30
C TYR A 514 -0.29 -3.94 -8.90
N LEU A 515 -1.56 -4.00 -8.48
CA LEU A 515 -1.93 -4.59 -7.18
C LEU A 515 -1.62 -6.10 -7.13
N TRP A 516 -1.85 -6.85 -8.21
CA TRP A 516 -1.42 -8.24 -8.31
C TRP A 516 0.10 -8.37 -8.20
N ARG A 517 0.87 -7.48 -8.84
CA ARG A 517 2.32 -7.55 -8.77
C ARG A 517 2.86 -7.24 -7.36
N LEU A 518 2.12 -6.47 -6.56
CA LEU A 518 2.44 -6.19 -5.16
C LEU A 518 1.96 -7.28 -4.19
N TYR A 519 0.73 -7.76 -4.35
CA TYR A 519 0.02 -8.60 -3.36
C TYR A 519 -0.38 -9.98 -3.87
N GLY A 520 -0.20 -10.28 -5.16
CA GLY A 520 -0.55 -11.57 -5.77
C GLY A 520 0.38 -12.71 -5.39
N ASN A 521 1.61 -12.41 -4.94
CA ASN A 521 2.54 -13.43 -4.44
C ASN A 521 2.42 -13.60 -2.92
N GLU A 522 1.72 -14.65 -2.47
CA GLU A 522 1.50 -14.96 -1.05
C GLU A 522 2.79 -15.09 -0.21
N GLN A 523 3.88 -15.52 -0.83
CA GLN A 523 5.16 -15.70 -0.14
C GLN A 523 5.89 -14.39 0.10
N ASP A 524 5.57 -13.35 -0.67
CA ASP A 524 6.26 -12.07 -0.64
C ASP A 524 5.33 -10.89 -0.95
N ARG A 525 4.61 -10.46 0.09
CA ARG A 525 3.71 -9.29 0.10
C ARG A 525 4.28 -8.20 1.00
N PRO A 526 4.12 -6.91 0.64
CA PRO A 526 4.38 -5.83 1.59
C PRO A 526 3.35 -5.84 2.72
N LEU A 527 3.71 -5.26 3.87
CA LEU A 527 2.82 -5.22 5.04
C LEU A 527 1.90 -3.99 5.08
N VAL A 528 2.05 -3.05 4.14
CA VAL A 528 1.11 -1.95 3.94
C VAL A 528 -0.25 -2.54 3.52
N PRO A 529 -1.37 -2.24 4.20
CA PRO A 529 -2.69 -2.70 3.76
C PRO A 529 -3.11 -2.05 2.44
N ILE A 530 -3.79 -2.79 1.56
CA ILE A 530 -4.34 -2.26 0.29
C ILE A 530 -5.24 -1.04 0.55
N SER A 531 -6.00 -1.05 1.64
CA SER A 531 -6.87 0.06 2.04
C SER A 531 -6.13 1.38 2.30
N ARG A 532 -4.81 1.32 2.54
CA ARG A 532 -3.93 2.48 2.77
C ARG A 532 -3.22 2.92 1.49
N LEU A 533 -3.52 2.31 0.35
CA LEU A 533 -2.99 2.74 -0.94
C LEU A 533 -3.86 3.81 -1.58
N MET A 534 -3.22 4.82 -2.15
CA MET A 534 -3.77 5.63 -3.22
C MET A 534 -3.57 4.84 -4.52
N THR A 535 -4.66 4.51 -5.21
CA THR A 535 -4.64 3.75 -6.48
C THR A 535 -4.98 4.62 -7.70
N HIS A 536 -4.97 5.93 -7.48
CA HIS A 536 -5.65 6.97 -8.23
C HIS A 536 -7.15 6.93 -7.93
N GLY A 537 -7.84 7.92 -8.46
CA GLY A 537 -9.28 8.06 -8.38
C GLY A 537 -10.05 7.51 -9.57
N ILE A 538 -11.35 7.76 -9.50
CA ILE A 538 -12.28 7.60 -10.63
C ILE A 538 -12.02 8.73 -11.63
N LEU A 539 -11.77 8.35 -12.88
CA LEU A 539 -11.50 9.27 -13.98
C LEU A 539 -12.69 9.30 -14.96
N GLN A 540 -13.27 10.49 -15.15
CA GLN A 540 -14.32 10.76 -16.14
C GLN A 540 -14.33 12.25 -16.47
N THR A 541 -13.58 12.68 -17.48
CA THR A 541 -13.25 14.11 -17.65
C THR A 541 -13.53 14.69 -19.02
N SER A 542 -13.91 13.86 -19.99
CA SER A 542 -14.31 14.28 -21.31
C SER A 542 -15.82 14.14 -21.51
N VAL A 543 -16.44 15.08 -22.23
CA VAL A 543 -17.85 14.97 -22.65
C VAL A 543 -18.11 13.66 -23.40
N LYS A 544 -17.13 13.17 -24.17
CA LYS A 544 -17.23 11.88 -24.88
C LYS A 544 -17.34 10.68 -23.95
N ASP A 545 -16.88 10.81 -22.70
CA ASP A 545 -16.95 9.71 -21.74
C ASP A 545 -18.38 9.48 -21.24
N LYS A 546 -19.32 10.41 -21.48
CA LYS A 546 -20.74 10.25 -21.12
C LYS A 546 -21.39 9.05 -21.80
N ASP A 547 -20.94 8.73 -23.01
CA ASP A 547 -21.59 7.76 -23.89
C ASP A 547 -21.15 6.31 -23.63
N ILE A 548 -20.30 6.08 -22.62
CA ILE A 548 -19.94 4.71 -22.21
C ILE A 548 -21.18 3.95 -21.73
N PRO A 549 -21.29 2.63 -22.00
CA PRO A 549 -22.35 1.81 -21.44
C PRO A 549 -22.45 1.96 -19.93
N LEU A 550 -23.66 2.12 -19.39
CA LEU A 550 -23.87 2.30 -17.96
C LEU A 550 -23.27 1.15 -17.14
N GLN A 551 -23.34 -0.08 -17.65
CA GLN A 551 -22.74 -1.24 -16.99
C GLN A 551 -21.21 -1.11 -16.86
N ASP A 552 -20.51 -0.72 -17.92
CA ASP A 552 -19.05 -0.52 -17.89
C ASP A 552 -18.65 0.53 -16.85
N TRP A 553 -19.46 1.59 -16.71
CA TRP A 553 -19.31 2.58 -15.64
C TRP A 553 -19.53 1.98 -14.25
N MET A 554 -20.61 1.20 -14.07
CA MET A 554 -20.93 0.53 -12.81
C MET A 554 -19.81 -0.43 -12.38
N ASP A 555 -19.30 -1.25 -13.29
CA ASP A 555 -18.21 -2.19 -13.07
C ASP A 555 -16.93 -1.46 -12.64
N TYR A 556 -16.56 -0.39 -13.35
CA TYR A 556 -15.37 0.42 -13.04
C TYR A 556 -15.44 1.07 -11.66
N VAL A 557 -16.57 1.70 -11.35
CA VAL A 557 -16.81 2.31 -10.04
C VAL A 557 -16.80 1.25 -8.94
N LEU A 558 -17.48 0.12 -9.14
CA LEU A 558 -17.50 -0.97 -8.17
C LEU A 558 -16.10 -1.51 -7.89
N MET A 559 -15.29 -1.74 -8.93
CA MET A 559 -13.91 -2.18 -8.74
C MET A 559 -13.04 -1.13 -8.04
N HIS A 560 -13.26 0.17 -8.29
CA HIS A 560 -12.55 1.24 -7.55
C HIS A 560 -12.78 1.12 -6.04
N TYR A 561 -14.04 1.05 -5.60
CA TYR A 561 -14.36 0.93 -4.18
C TYR A 561 -14.12 -0.47 -3.61
N GLY A 562 -14.27 -1.51 -4.44
CA GLY A 562 -14.13 -2.93 -4.07
C GLY A 562 -12.71 -3.33 -3.67
N ARG A 563 -11.70 -2.59 -4.15
CA ARG A 563 -10.30 -2.68 -3.66
C ARG A 563 -10.18 -2.41 -2.16
N GLY A 564 -11.16 -1.69 -1.59
CA GLY A 564 -11.18 -1.28 -0.20
C GLY A 564 -10.31 -0.07 0.12
N THR A 565 -9.92 0.70 -0.90
CA THR A 565 -9.13 1.93 -0.74
C THR A 565 -9.90 2.98 0.06
N LEU A 566 -9.23 3.55 1.06
CA LEU A 566 -9.84 4.55 1.95
C LEU A 566 -9.76 5.96 1.39
N LEU A 567 -8.71 6.25 0.61
CA LEU A 567 -8.62 7.46 -0.18
C LEU A 567 -9.42 7.26 -1.47
N LYS A 568 -10.51 8.01 -1.59
CA LYS A 568 -11.37 8.03 -2.77
C LYS A 568 -11.17 9.38 -3.44
N GLU A 569 -10.68 9.38 -4.66
CA GLU A 569 -10.44 10.60 -5.41
C GLU A 569 -11.37 10.63 -6.61
N TRP A 570 -12.07 11.75 -6.79
CA TRP A 570 -12.91 11.98 -7.96
C TRP A 570 -12.22 12.99 -8.87
N TYR A 571 -11.76 12.48 -10.01
CA TYR A 571 -11.31 13.24 -11.17
C TYR A 571 -12.43 13.19 -12.20
N VAL A 572 -13.56 13.78 -11.85
CA VAL A 572 -14.79 13.72 -12.62
C VAL A 572 -15.16 15.13 -13.03
N SER A 573 -15.37 15.40 -14.32
CA SER A 573 -15.96 16.66 -14.78
C SER A 573 -17.48 16.52 -14.79
N ILE A 574 -18.22 17.54 -14.34
CA ILE A 574 -19.71 17.49 -14.28
C ILE A 574 -20.32 17.20 -15.65
N ASP A 575 -19.77 17.79 -16.70
CA ASP A 575 -20.21 17.63 -18.09
C ASP A 575 -19.70 16.35 -18.76
N ALA A 576 -19.00 15.47 -18.04
CA ALA A 576 -18.60 14.14 -18.48
C ALA A 576 -19.50 13.03 -17.90
N MET A 577 -20.54 13.39 -17.16
CA MET A 577 -21.42 12.46 -16.44
C MET A 577 -22.90 12.62 -16.81
N THR A 578 -23.62 11.50 -16.85
CA THR A 578 -25.09 11.44 -16.90
C THR A 578 -25.70 11.31 -15.49
N THR A 579 -27.02 11.49 -15.37
CA THR A 579 -27.73 11.33 -14.09
C THR A 579 -27.57 9.91 -13.51
N ASP A 580 -27.66 8.88 -14.35
CA ASP A 580 -27.53 7.49 -13.91
C ASP A 580 -26.09 7.13 -13.51
N GLN A 581 -25.09 7.71 -14.17
CA GLN A 581 -23.69 7.57 -13.78
C GLN A 581 -23.43 8.19 -12.40
N TRP A 582 -23.98 9.38 -12.13
CA TRP A 582 -23.91 10.01 -10.80
C TRP A 582 -24.62 9.20 -9.73
N LYS A 583 -25.83 8.72 -10.03
CA LYS A 583 -26.61 7.84 -9.14
C LYS A 583 -25.82 6.58 -8.78
N THR A 584 -25.20 5.94 -9.78
CA THR A 584 -24.36 4.76 -9.60
C THR A 584 -23.16 5.05 -8.70
N LEU A 585 -22.42 6.12 -8.99
CA LEU A 585 -21.26 6.53 -8.21
C LEU A 585 -21.61 6.73 -6.73
N CYS A 586 -22.72 7.43 -6.47
CA CYS A 586 -23.17 7.68 -5.11
C CYS A 586 -23.68 6.40 -4.40
N ALA A 587 -24.36 5.50 -5.13
CA ALA A 587 -24.83 4.23 -4.57
C ALA A 587 -23.66 3.32 -4.16
N VAL A 588 -22.64 3.18 -5.01
CA VAL A 588 -21.43 2.40 -4.69
C VAL A 588 -20.68 3.04 -3.51
N HIS A 589 -20.56 4.37 -3.47
CA HIS A 589 -19.95 5.08 -2.34
C HIS A 589 -20.66 4.75 -1.01
N ASN A 590 -21.99 4.80 -0.99
CA ASN A 590 -22.79 4.52 0.21
C ASN A 590 -22.69 3.04 0.63
N TRP A 591 -22.68 2.11 -0.33
CA TRP A 591 -22.42 0.70 -0.05
C TRP A 591 -21.02 0.50 0.55
N ALA A 592 -19.99 1.09 -0.04
CA ALA A 592 -18.63 0.98 0.49
C ALA A 592 -18.50 1.56 1.89
N LYS A 593 -19.22 2.65 2.20
CA LYS A 593 -19.31 3.21 3.56
C LYS A 593 -19.98 2.27 4.56
N LYS A 594 -21.04 1.55 4.15
CA LYS A 594 -21.71 0.54 4.99
C LYS A 594 -20.79 -0.64 5.31
N HIS A 595 -19.92 -1.01 4.38
CA HIS A 595 -18.98 -2.14 4.47
C HIS A 595 -17.52 -1.70 4.73
N GLU A 596 -17.32 -0.52 5.32
CA GLU A 596 -15.99 0.06 5.50
C GLU A 596 -15.08 -0.86 6.33
N ARG A 597 -15.61 -1.59 7.31
CA ARG A 597 -14.80 -2.47 8.17
C ARG A 597 -14.24 -3.66 7.39
N GLU A 598 -15.08 -4.31 6.61
CA GLU A 598 -14.69 -5.40 5.72
C GLU A 598 -13.69 -4.91 4.68
N LEU A 599 -14.03 -3.83 3.97
CA LEU A 599 -13.20 -3.27 2.90
C LEU A 599 -11.84 -2.77 3.39
N ASN A 600 -11.74 -2.26 4.62
CA ASN A 600 -10.46 -1.88 5.23
C ASN A 600 -9.47 -3.04 5.37
N ASN A 601 -9.99 -4.27 5.43
CA ASN A 601 -9.23 -5.49 5.58
C ASN A 601 -9.06 -6.25 4.25
N ALA A 602 -9.41 -5.64 3.11
CA ALA A 602 -9.35 -6.27 1.79
C ALA A 602 -7.96 -6.86 1.48
N GLN A 603 -7.97 -8.11 1.03
CA GLN A 603 -6.83 -8.87 0.53
C GLN A 603 -7.05 -9.22 -0.95
N PHE A 604 -6.00 -9.13 -1.76
CA PHE A 604 -6.03 -9.58 -3.15
C PHE A 604 -6.09 -11.11 -3.22
N VAL A 605 -6.93 -11.65 -4.11
CA VAL A 605 -7.07 -13.08 -4.39
C VAL A 605 -7.20 -13.36 -5.89
N GLY A 606 -6.79 -14.54 -6.33
CA GLY A 606 -6.87 -14.97 -7.73
C GLY A 606 -5.64 -14.64 -8.56
N GLY A 607 -5.82 -14.64 -9.89
CA GLY A 607 -4.73 -14.60 -10.85
C GLY A 607 -4.35 -13.20 -11.32
N ARG A 608 -3.43 -13.17 -12.29
CA ARG A 608 -2.90 -11.96 -12.90
C ARG A 608 -3.92 -11.35 -13.89
N PRO A 609 -4.45 -10.13 -13.66
CA PRO A 609 -5.56 -9.57 -14.45
C PRO A 609 -5.28 -9.42 -15.95
N ASP A 610 -4.12 -8.88 -16.31
CA ASP A 610 -3.71 -8.66 -17.71
C ASP A 610 -3.21 -9.93 -18.43
N GLU A 611 -3.43 -11.10 -17.83
CA GLU A 611 -3.35 -12.40 -18.49
C GLU A 611 -4.74 -13.04 -18.64
N GLY A 612 -5.81 -12.29 -18.36
CA GLY A 612 -7.19 -12.74 -18.52
C GLY A 612 -7.70 -13.60 -17.37
N ASN A 613 -6.95 -13.71 -16.26
CA ASN A 613 -7.36 -14.51 -15.11
C ASN A 613 -8.48 -13.84 -14.32
N VAL A 614 -9.32 -14.64 -13.67
CA VAL A 614 -10.24 -14.18 -12.62
C VAL A 614 -9.48 -13.79 -11.34
N TYR A 615 -9.90 -12.70 -10.71
CA TYR A 615 -9.30 -12.18 -9.48
C TYR A 615 -10.33 -11.39 -8.65
N GLY A 616 -9.95 -10.97 -7.46
CA GLY A 616 -10.80 -10.12 -6.63
C GLY A 616 -10.13 -9.63 -5.35
N TYR A 617 -10.96 -8.97 -4.54
CA TYR A 617 -10.61 -8.41 -3.25
C TYR A 617 -11.60 -8.91 -2.20
N ILE A 618 -11.11 -9.62 -1.20
CA ILE A 618 -11.92 -10.13 -0.08
C ILE A 618 -11.49 -9.48 1.23
N GLY A 619 -12.44 -8.93 1.97
CA GLY A 619 -12.19 -8.29 3.26
C GLY A 619 -13.10 -8.85 4.34
N TRP A 620 -12.52 -9.26 5.47
CA TRP A 620 -13.24 -9.84 6.60
C TRP A 620 -13.41 -8.83 7.74
N GLU A 621 -14.58 -8.84 8.37
CA GLU A 621 -14.82 -8.31 9.70
C GLU A 621 -15.48 -9.41 10.53
N LYS A 622 -14.66 -10.08 11.35
CA LYS A 622 -15.05 -11.28 12.13
C LYS A 622 -15.59 -12.39 11.23
N ASP A 623 -16.90 -12.64 11.29
CA ASP A 623 -17.63 -13.69 10.59
C ASP A 623 -18.48 -13.15 9.43
N LYS A 624 -18.17 -11.92 8.98
CA LYS A 624 -18.71 -11.32 7.78
C LYS A 624 -17.59 -10.95 6.83
N ALA A 625 -17.86 -11.02 5.54
CA ALA A 625 -16.94 -10.52 4.52
C ALA A 625 -17.66 -9.91 3.33
N VAL A 626 -16.92 -9.08 2.61
CA VAL A 626 -17.27 -8.60 1.28
C VAL A 626 -16.22 -9.13 0.31
N LEU A 627 -16.68 -9.64 -0.82
CA LEU A 627 -15.85 -10.02 -1.97
C LEU A 627 -16.29 -9.20 -3.18
N VAL A 628 -15.36 -8.51 -3.83
CA VAL A 628 -15.57 -7.96 -5.18
C VAL A 628 -14.61 -8.65 -6.14
N ALA A 629 -15.15 -9.33 -7.15
CA ALA A 629 -14.40 -10.16 -8.09
C ALA A 629 -14.66 -9.73 -9.53
N ARG A 630 -13.63 -9.86 -10.38
CA ARG A 630 -13.71 -9.60 -11.80
C ARG A 630 -13.07 -10.73 -12.59
N ASN A 631 -13.69 -11.09 -13.70
CA ASN A 631 -13.11 -11.96 -14.71
C ASN A 631 -12.74 -11.14 -15.94
N ALA A 632 -11.43 -11.00 -16.17
CA ALA A 632 -10.90 -10.25 -17.31
C ALA A 632 -10.89 -11.06 -18.63
N GLY A 633 -11.16 -12.36 -18.55
CA GLY A 633 -11.21 -13.26 -19.71
C GLY A 633 -12.63 -13.43 -20.25
N VAL A 634 -12.71 -13.96 -21.47
CA VAL A 634 -13.98 -14.24 -22.17
C VAL A 634 -14.73 -15.46 -21.60
N HIS A 635 -14.02 -16.42 -21.01
CA HIS A 635 -14.63 -17.62 -20.46
C HIS A 635 -15.01 -17.46 -19.00
N THR A 636 -16.10 -18.11 -18.57
CA THR A 636 -16.38 -18.31 -17.15
C THR A 636 -15.21 -18.99 -16.46
N GLN A 637 -14.79 -18.47 -15.31
CA GLN A 637 -13.66 -18.99 -14.53
C GLN A 637 -14.06 -19.17 -13.07
N LYS A 638 -13.38 -20.12 -12.39
CA LYS A 638 -13.50 -20.32 -10.96
C LYS A 638 -12.45 -19.50 -10.21
N LEU A 639 -12.90 -18.61 -9.33
CA LEU A 639 -12.05 -17.93 -8.37
C LEU A 639 -11.88 -18.82 -7.12
N ILE A 640 -10.64 -19.25 -6.88
CA ILE A 640 -10.27 -20.04 -5.70
C ILE A 640 -9.76 -19.09 -4.61
N ILE A 641 -10.43 -19.09 -3.46
CA ILE A 641 -10.15 -18.17 -2.35
C ILE A 641 -9.75 -18.98 -1.13
N PRO A 642 -8.49 -18.90 -0.65
CA PRO A 642 -8.13 -19.49 0.63
C PRO A 642 -9.00 -18.92 1.75
N PHE A 643 -9.56 -19.77 2.61
CA PHE A 643 -10.42 -19.32 3.72
C PHE A 643 -9.69 -19.47 5.06
N ASN A 644 -8.65 -18.68 5.24
CA ASN A 644 -7.74 -18.73 6.38
C ASN A 644 -7.07 -17.36 6.62
N ALA A 645 -6.07 -17.30 7.51
CA ALA A 645 -5.36 -16.07 7.84
C ALA A 645 -4.65 -15.40 6.64
N GLY A 646 -4.31 -16.15 5.58
CA GLY A 646 -3.70 -15.63 4.36
C GLY A 646 -4.62 -14.68 3.56
N THR A 647 -5.93 -14.75 3.79
CA THR A 647 -6.95 -13.83 3.25
C THR A 647 -7.60 -12.98 4.34
N GLY A 648 -7.01 -12.90 5.53
CA GLY A 648 -7.47 -12.05 6.63
C GLY A 648 -8.58 -12.66 7.50
N PHE A 649 -8.94 -13.94 7.31
CA PHE A 649 -9.86 -14.62 8.21
C PHE A 649 -9.14 -15.19 9.43
N TYR A 650 -9.49 -14.70 10.62
CA TYR A 650 -8.93 -15.14 11.90
C TYR A 650 -9.97 -15.81 12.82
N GLY A 651 -11.12 -16.21 12.26
CA GLY A 651 -12.17 -16.92 12.98
C GLY A 651 -11.86 -18.41 13.16
N VAL A 652 -12.77 -19.11 13.85
CA VAL A 652 -12.69 -20.56 14.07
C VAL A 652 -13.00 -21.32 12.76
N GLU A 653 -12.21 -22.36 12.48
CA GLU A 653 -12.40 -23.25 11.34
C GLU A 653 -13.60 -24.21 11.53
N GLY A 654 -14.09 -24.81 10.45
CA GLY A 654 -15.14 -25.83 10.48
C GLY A 654 -16.58 -25.28 10.58
N HIS A 655 -16.80 -23.98 10.40
CA HIS A 655 -18.12 -23.37 10.41
C HIS A 655 -18.65 -23.12 9.00
N ASP A 656 -19.96 -23.26 8.82
CA ASP A 656 -20.66 -23.00 7.55
C ASP A 656 -20.85 -21.49 7.30
N PHE A 657 -20.63 -21.09 6.05
CA PHE A 657 -20.86 -19.74 5.53
C PHE A 657 -21.66 -19.81 4.23
N LYS A 658 -22.51 -18.79 4.03
CA LYS A 658 -23.29 -18.57 2.81
C LYS A 658 -22.84 -17.28 2.13
N LEU A 659 -22.98 -17.25 0.80
CA LEU A 659 -22.73 -16.08 -0.04
C LEU A 659 -24.06 -15.55 -0.59
N ASN A 660 -24.22 -14.23 -0.57
CA ASN A 660 -25.26 -13.54 -1.33
C ASN A 660 -24.60 -12.73 -2.44
N VAL A 661 -25.07 -12.91 -3.67
CA VAL A 661 -24.72 -12.02 -4.77
C VAL A 661 -25.47 -10.71 -4.56
N VAL A 662 -24.76 -9.60 -4.55
CA VAL A 662 -25.32 -8.25 -4.41
C VAL A 662 -25.08 -7.38 -5.64
N TYR A 663 -24.23 -7.83 -6.56
CA TYR A 663 -23.99 -7.25 -7.88
C TYR A 663 -23.50 -8.36 -8.83
N PRO A 664 -23.90 -8.40 -10.12
CA PRO A 664 -24.75 -7.42 -10.83
C PRO A 664 -26.26 -7.60 -10.61
N TYR A 665 -26.65 -8.64 -9.87
CA TYR A 665 -28.02 -8.97 -9.49
C TYR A 665 -28.08 -9.33 -8.00
N ARG A 666 -29.29 -9.48 -7.45
CA ARG A 666 -29.48 -9.97 -6.07
C ARG A 666 -29.99 -11.40 -6.01
N ASP A 667 -29.18 -12.29 -5.47
CA ASP A 667 -29.58 -13.68 -5.22
C ASP A 667 -28.74 -14.33 -4.11
N SER A 668 -29.17 -15.49 -3.62
CA SER A 668 -28.30 -16.37 -2.83
C SER A 668 -27.42 -17.18 -3.78
N TYR A 669 -26.12 -17.24 -3.49
CA TYR A 669 -25.20 -18.07 -4.27
C TYR A 669 -25.45 -19.55 -3.95
N PRO A 670 -25.52 -20.45 -4.95
CA PRO A 670 -26.01 -21.83 -4.77
C PRO A 670 -24.93 -22.78 -4.22
N ALA A 671 -24.14 -22.34 -3.23
CA ALA A 671 -23.14 -23.17 -2.58
C ALA A 671 -22.95 -22.77 -1.11
N SER A 672 -22.54 -23.75 -0.29
CA SER A 672 -22.09 -23.54 1.10
C SER A 672 -20.58 -23.62 1.16
N PHE A 673 -19.97 -22.85 2.05
CA PHE A 673 -18.53 -22.84 2.27
C PHE A 673 -18.23 -23.15 3.73
N VAL A 674 -17.07 -23.75 4.00
CA VAL A 674 -16.64 -24.12 5.36
C VAL A 674 -15.34 -23.39 5.68
N SER A 675 -15.28 -22.66 6.80
CA SER A 675 -14.05 -21.99 7.22
C SER A 675 -12.88 -22.99 7.36
N GLY A 676 -11.69 -22.61 6.90
CA GLY A 676 -10.53 -23.50 6.80
C GLY A 676 -10.42 -24.26 5.46
N LYS A 677 -11.49 -24.33 4.66
CA LYS A 677 -11.47 -24.90 3.30
C LYS A 677 -11.55 -23.79 2.24
N PRO A 678 -10.80 -23.88 1.13
CA PRO A 678 -10.91 -22.90 0.05
C PRO A 678 -12.35 -22.76 -0.46
N MET A 679 -12.75 -21.52 -0.78
CA MET A 679 -14.00 -21.22 -1.46
C MET A 679 -13.79 -21.25 -2.97
N GLU A 680 -14.73 -21.82 -3.71
CA GLU A 680 -14.78 -21.74 -5.18
C GLU A 680 -16.01 -20.94 -5.62
N VAL A 681 -15.78 -19.86 -6.35
CA VAL A 681 -16.86 -19.00 -6.88
C VAL A 681 -16.72 -18.87 -8.38
N GLU A 682 -17.78 -19.19 -9.14
CA GLU A 682 -17.82 -19.03 -10.59
C GLU A 682 -18.12 -17.58 -10.97
N ILE A 683 -17.29 -17.00 -11.83
CA ILE A 683 -17.42 -15.64 -12.32
C ILE A 683 -17.55 -15.68 -13.85
N PRO A 684 -18.69 -15.28 -14.44
CA PRO A 684 -18.86 -15.25 -15.89
C PRO A 684 -17.81 -14.42 -16.62
N GLY A 685 -17.54 -14.73 -17.87
CA GLY A 685 -16.62 -13.96 -18.70
C GLY A 685 -16.99 -12.48 -18.79
N TYR A 686 -15.97 -11.61 -18.79
CA TYR A 686 -16.12 -10.16 -18.82
C TYR A 686 -17.12 -9.60 -17.81
N SER A 687 -17.19 -10.18 -16.61
CA SER A 687 -18.12 -9.75 -15.56
C SER A 687 -17.39 -9.28 -14.31
N THR A 688 -18.03 -8.34 -13.61
CA THR A 688 -17.71 -7.98 -12.23
C THR A 688 -18.85 -8.43 -11.34
N MET A 689 -18.54 -8.98 -10.17
CA MET A 689 -19.51 -9.44 -9.20
C MET A 689 -19.12 -8.97 -7.80
N ALA A 690 -20.11 -8.66 -6.97
CA ALA A 690 -19.91 -8.42 -5.54
C ALA A 690 -20.77 -9.37 -4.72
N PHE A 691 -20.18 -9.84 -3.62
CA PHE A 691 -20.78 -10.81 -2.71
C PHE A 691 -20.69 -10.34 -1.26
N GLU A 692 -21.74 -10.60 -0.49
CA GLU A 692 -21.74 -10.48 0.97
C GLU A 692 -21.74 -11.89 1.58
N ILE A 693 -20.79 -12.14 2.47
CA ILE A 693 -20.51 -13.43 3.09
C ILE A 693 -20.85 -13.35 4.57
N GLU A 694 -21.56 -14.34 5.11
CA GLU A 694 -21.85 -14.44 6.54
C GLU A 694 -22.03 -15.88 7.00
N ARG A 695 -21.94 -16.12 8.32
CA ARG A 695 -22.22 -17.44 8.91
C ARG A 695 -23.62 -17.94 8.53
N GLY A 696 -23.69 -19.24 8.28
CA GLY A 696 -24.93 -19.95 8.04
C GLY A 696 -24.84 -20.88 6.85
N LYS A 697 -25.88 -21.69 6.70
CA LYS A 697 -26.06 -22.53 5.52
C LYS A 697 -26.75 -21.71 4.42
N PRO A 698 -26.48 -21.99 3.14
CA PRO A 698 -27.19 -21.32 2.05
C PRO A 698 -28.70 -21.55 2.19
N GLY A 699 -29.48 -20.58 1.70
CA GLY A 699 -30.89 -20.84 1.42
C GLY A 699 -31.00 -21.94 0.37
N VAL A 700 -32.01 -22.80 0.44
CA VAL A 700 -32.27 -23.84 -0.56
C VAL A 700 -32.36 -23.16 -1.93
N SER A 701 -31.39 -23.39 -2.80
CA SER A 701 -31.44 -22.98 -4.19
C SER A 701 -30.96 -24.11 -5.06
N ASN A 702 -31.78 -24.45 -6.06
CA ASN A 702 -31.40 -25.41 -7.10
C ASN A 702 -30.18 -24.86 -7.82
N VAL A 703 -29.16 -25.70 -8.01
CA VAL A 703 -28.04 -25.40 -8.90
C VAL A 703 -28.62 -24.97 -10.23
N GLN A 704 -28.36 -23.73 -10.65
CA GLN A 704 -28.78 -23.26 -11.96
C GLN A 704 -27.87 -23.94 -12.98
N ASN A 705 -28.37 -24.95 -13.69
CA ASN A 705 -27.64 -25.55 -14.79
C ASN A 705 -27.33 -24.44 -15.81
N GLN A 706 -26.11 -24.41 -16.35
CA GLN A 706 -25.81 -23.52 -17.46
C GLN A 706 -26.75 -23.83 -18.63
N PRO A 707 -27.31 -22.82 -19.30
CA PRO A 707 -28.16 -23.03 -20.45
C PRO A 707 -27.36 -23.74 -21.55
N ILE A 708 -28.00 -24.69 -22.22
CA ILE A 708 -27.43 -25.34 -23.39
C ILE A 708 -27.70 -24.43 -24.57
N LEU A 709 -26.63 -23.93 -25.19
CA LEU A 709 -26.74 -23.19 -26.44
C LEU A 709 -26.95 -24.19 -27.60
N ASN A 710 -27.72 -23.79 -28.61
CA ASN A 710 -27.88 -24.57 -29.83
C ASN A 710 -27.02 -23.96 -30.94
N GLU A 711 -25.81 -24.50 -31.05
CA GLU A 711 -24.81 -24.09 -32.02
C GLU A 711 -24.11 -25.29 -32.66
N LYS A 712 -23.68 -25.11 -33.91
CA LYS A 712 -22.82 -26.06 -34.58
C LYS A 712 -21.87 -25.34 -35.52
N THR A 713 -20.58 -25.46 -35.27
CA THR A 713 -19.53 -24.94 -36.15
C THR A 713 -19.00 -26.05 -37.05
N ILE A 714 -19.02 -25.82 -38.36
CA ILE A 714 -18.57 -26.74 -39.40
C ILE A 714 -17.48 -26.06 -40.22
N ARG A 715 -16.42 -26.80 -40.53
CA ARG A 715 -15.40 -26.39 -41.50
C ARG A 715 -15.71 -27.04 -42.84
N GLU A 716 -15.98 -26.21 -43.84
CA GLU A 716 -16.23 -26.62 -45.22
C GLU A 716 -14.93 -27.13 -45.89
N SER A 717 -15.06 -27.84 -47.01
CA SER A 717 -13.92 -28.41 -47.74
C SER A 717 -12.94 -27.36 -48.28
N ASP A 718 -13.40 -26.13 -48.53
CA ASP A 718 -12.59 -24.99 -48.96
C ASP A 718 -11.91 -24.25 -47.78
N GLY A 719 -12.11 -24.74 -46.55
CA GLY A 719 -11.57 -24.17 -45.32
C GLY A 719 -12.46 -23.14 -44.65
N THR A 720 -13.56 -22.72 -45.29
CA THR A 720 -14.53 -21.76 -44.75
C THR A 720 -15.16 -22.28 -43.47
N LEU A 721 -15.27 -21.44 -42.45
CA LEU A 721 -15.94 -21.78 -41.20
C LEU A 721 -17.36 -21.23 -41.21
N LYS A 722 -18.32 -22.11 -40.91
CA LYS A 722 -19.73 -21.75 -40.75
C LYS A 722 -20.23 -22.18 -39.38
N THR A 723 -20.85 -21.27 -38.66
CA THR A 723 -21.58 -21.56 -37.43
C THR A 723 -23.07 -21.39 -37.68
N VAL A 724 -23.83 -22.46 -37.45
CA VAL A 724 -25.27 -22.38 -37.27
C VAL A 724 -25.51 -22.06 -35.80
N LEU A 725 -26.20 -20.96 -35.51
CA LEU A 725 -26.47 -20.50 -34.15
C LEU A 725 -27.95 -20.15 -34.01
N THR A 726 -28.66 -20.81 -33.09
CA THR A 726 -29.94 -20.27 -32.63
C THR A 726 -29.69 -19.23 -31.54
N VAL A 727 -29.97 -17.96 -31.83
CA VAL A 727 -29.84 -16.91 -30.81
C VAL A 727 -30.90 -17.16 -29.73
N PRO A 728 -30.55 -17.15 -28.43
CA PRO A 728 -31.52 -17.47 -27.39
C PRO A 728 -32.74 -16.55 -27.44
N VAL A 729 -33.94 -17.12 -27.26
CA VAL A 729 -35.21 -16.37 -27.35
C VAL A 729 -35.43 -15.46 -26.14
N ASN A 730 -34.99 -15.90 -24.97
CA ASN A 730 -35.19 -15.21 -23.70
C ASN A 730 -34.00 -14.28 -23.38
N VAL A 731 -33.65 -13.37 -24.28
CA VAL A 731 -32.58 -12.39 -24.04
C VAL A 731 -33.11 -11.00 -23.79
N LYS A 732 -32.48 -10.25 -22.88
CA LYS A 732 -32.84 -8.85 -22.61
C LYS A 732 -31.59 -8.01 -22.37
N GLY A 733 -31.49 -6.90 -23.07
CA GLY A 733 -30.33 -6.00 -22.96
C GLY A 733 -29.20 -6.46 -23.88
N ARG A 734 -28.10 -6.95 -23.32
CA ARG A 734 -26.89 -7.26 -24.11
C ARG A 734 -26.97 -8.67 -24.71
N CYS A 735 -26.71 -8.79 -26.00
CA CYS A 735 -26.55 -10.06 -26.72
C CYS A 735 -25.54 -9.83 -27.86
N ASP A 736 -24.26 -10.06 -27.61
CA ASP A 736 -23.18 -9.78 -28.56
C ASP A 736 -22.59 -11.08 -29.13
N LEU A 737 -22.28 -11.09 -30.44
CA LEU A 737 -21.23 -11.94 -30.99
C LEU A 737 -19.89 -11.22 -30.88
N LEU A 738 -18.98 -11.81 -30.12
CA LEU A 738 -17.61 -11.34 -29.93
C LEU A 738 -16.69 -12.08 -30.90
N LEU A 739 -16.02 -11.34 -31.77
CA LEU A 739 -14.97 -11.83 -32.66
C LEU A 739 -13.62 -11.37 -32.14
N ILE A 740 -12.73 -12.31 -31.84
CA ILE A 740 -11.38 -12.01 -31.35
C ILE A 740 -10.37 -12.57 -32.34
N GLY A 741 -9.63 -11.70 -33.00
CA GLY A 741 -8.57 -12.06 -33.94
C GLY A 741 -7.18 -11.87 -33.36
N TYR A 742 -6.23 -12.71 -33.76
CA TYR A 742 -4.83 -12.69 -33.34
C TYR A 742 -3.89 -12.73 -34.56
N PRO A 743 -3.65 -11.58 -35.24
CA PRO A 743 -4.02 -10.22 -34.85
C PRO A 743 -5.32 -9.71 -35.49
N ASP A 744 -5.80 -10.34 -36.56
CA ASP A 744 -6.89 -9.81 -37.39
C ASP A 744 -8.21 -10.56 -37.18
N VAL A 745 -9.30 -9.80 -37.13
CA VAL A 745 -10.66 -10.35 -37.11
C VAL A 745 -11.09 -10.71 -38.53
N PRO A 746 -11.69 -11.90 -38.75
CA PRO A 746 -12.21 -12.25 -40.06
C PRO A 746 -13.39 -11.34 -40.44
N GLU A 747 -13.60 -11.17 -41.74
CA GLU A 747 -14.88 -10.68 -42.25
C GLU A 747 -16.00 -11.58 -41.75
N LEU A 748 -17.16 -11.00 -41.43
CA LEU A 748 -18.29 -11.73 -40.89
C LEU A 748 -19.48 -11.57 -41.81
N PHE A 749 -20.13 -12.69 -42.14
CA PHE A 749 -21.38 -12.69 -42.88
C PHE A 749 -22.46 -13.35 -42.03
N ILE A 750 -23.59 -12.67 -41.83
CA ILE A 750 -24.78 -13.24 -41.18
C ILE A 750 -25.86 -13.41 -42.24
N ASN A 751 -26.30 -14.65 -42.45
CA ASN A 751 -27.28 -15.02 -43.48
C ASN A 751 -26.87 -14.54 -44.90
N GLY A 752 -25.57 -14.58 -45.19
CA GLY A 752 -24.99 -14.20 -46.49
C GLY A 752 -24.71 -12.71 -46.68
N ALA A 753 -25.12 -11.83 -45.75
CA ALA A 753 -24.81 -10.40 -45.80
C ALA A 753 -23.61 -10.07 -44.91
N GLU A 754 -22.67 -9.25 -45.41
CA GLU A 754 -21.54 -8.76 -44.61
C GLU A 754 -22.04 -7.90 -43.45
N VAL A 755 -21.56 -8.19 -42.24
CA VAL A 755 -21.91 -7.46 -41.02
C VAL A 755 -20.65 -6.91 -40.38
N LYS A 756 -20.64 -5.61 -40.10
CA LYS A 756 -19.53 -4.93 -39.42
C LYS A 756 -19.77 -4.88 -37.92
N ALA A 757 -18.67 -4.93 -37.16
CA ALA A 757 -18.71 -4.76 -35.72
C ALA A 757 -19.27 -3.37 -35.35
N SER A 758 -20.25 -3.34 -34.45
CA SER A 758 -20.82 -2.09 -33.92
C SER A 758 -19.87 -1.40 -32.95
N ARG A 759 -19.01 -2.18 -32.30
CA ARG A 759 -17.92 -1.73 -31.43
C ARG A 759 -16.68 -2.56 -31.73
N SER A 760 -15.51 -1.94 -31.66
CA SER A 760 -14.25 -2.64 -31.81
C SER A 760 -13.17 -2.05 -30.91
N ASN A 761 -12.18 -2.87 -30.60
CA ASN A 761 -10.99 -2.45 -29.89
C ASN A 761 -9.78 -3.29 -30.34
N LYS A 762 -8.59 -2.90 -29.92
CA LYS A 762 -7.34 -3.60 -30.27
C LYS A 762 -6.36 -3.61 -29.12
N ALA A 763 -5.37 -4.47 -29.26
CA ALA A 763 -4.29 -4.61 -28.31
C ALA A 763 -3.56 -3.30 -28.01
N LEU A 764 -3.18 -3.18 -26.75
CA LEU A 764 -2.27 -2.16 -26.25
C LEU A 764 -1.28 -2.85 -25.30
N LEU A 765 -0.41 -3.65 -25.91
CA LEU A 765 0.41 -4.64 -25.22
C LEU A 765 1.45 -4.00 -24.31
N ASN A 766 1.52 -4.49 -23.07
CA ASN A 766 2.50 -4.14 -22.05
C ASN A 766 2.67 -2.61 -21.88
N ASN A 767 1.57 -1.89 -22.07
CA ASN A 767 1.49 -0.44 -21.98
C ASN A 767 1.41 0.02 -20.52
N PHE A 768 2.54 -0.14 -19.83
CA PHE A 768 2.74 0.36 -18.49
C PHE A 768 3.49 1.68 -18.54
N ALA A 769 3.28 2.53 -17.54
CA ALA A 769 4.06 3.76 -17.39
C ALA A 769 5.55 3.41 -17.34
N GLY A 770 6.39 4.11 -18.11
CA GLY A 770 7.80 3.73 -18.29
C GLY A 770 8.58 3.62 -16.98
N TYR A 771 8.32 4.53 -16.04
CA TYR A 771 8.94 4.53 -14.70
C TYR A 771 8.42 3.44 -13.76
N ALA A 772 7.32 2.76 -14.10
CA ALA A 772 6.65 1.74 -13.31
C ALA A 772 6.62 0.38 -14.01
N ARG A 773 7.40 0.19 -15.08
CA ARG A 773 7.32 -0.97 -15.96
C ARG A 773 8.09 -2.19 -15.46
N SER A 774 9.03 -2.05 -14.53
CA SER A 774 9.87 -3.20 -14.13
C SER A 774 9.03 -4.33 -13.53
N GLY A 775 9.31 -5.58 -13.93
CA GLY A 775 8.55 -6.76 -13.49
C GLY A 775 7.08 -6.81 -13.91
N MET A 776 6.59 -5.83 -14.69
CA MET A 776 5.21 -5.72 -15.15
C MET A 776 4.95 -6.38 -16.50
N PRO A 777 5.85 -6.44 -17.51
CA PRO A 777 5.52 -7.08 -18.78
C PRO A 777 5.03 -8.53 -18.61
N SER A 778 3.97 -8.89 -19.33
CA SER A 778 3.55 -10.28 -19.53
C SER A 778 4.19 -10.81 -20.81
N THR A 779 4.81 -11.98 -20.72
CA THR A 779 5.30 -12.73 -21.88
C THR A 779 4.19 -13.47 -22.61
N LYS A 780 2.97 -13.51 -22.06
CA LYS A 780 1.78 -14.11 -22.70
C LYS A 780 0.99 -13.12 -23.55
N ALA A 781 1.33 -11.83 -23.49
CA ALA A 781 0.67 -10.79 -24.26
C ALA A 781 0.92 -11.01 -25.76
N VAL A 782 -0.15 -11.10 -26.54
CA VAL A 782 -0.13 -11.31 -27.99
C VAL A 782 -1.00 -10.26 -28.67
N ASP A 783 -0.64 -9.85 -29.89
CA ASP A 783 -1.43 -8.86 -30.62
C ASP A 783 -2.83 -9.39 -30.92
N TRP A 784 -3.83 -8.52 -30.82
CA TRP A 784 -5.23 -8.88 -30.99
C TRP A 784 -6.09 -7.71 -31.48
N LYS A 785 -7.16 -8.05 -32.18
CA LYS A 785 -8.29 -7.16 -32.48
C LYS A 785 -9.56 -7.83 -32.03
N MET A 786 -10.51 -7.03 -31.57
CA MET A 786 -11.81 -7.52 -31.12
C MET A 786 -12.93 -6.69 -31.75
N GLY A 787 -13.94 -7.37 -32.28
CA GLY A 787 -15.19 -6.78 -32.74
C GLY A 787 -16.37 -7.36 -31.96
N ALA A 788 -17.36 -6.52 -31.66
CA ALA A 788 -18.65 -6.95 -31.11
C ALA A 788 -19.77 -6.61 -32.10
N ILE A 789 -20.62 -7.60 -32.41
CA ILE A 789 -21.81 -7.46 -33.24
C ILE A 789 -23.03 -7.67 -32.35
N ASP A 790 -24.01 -6.76 -32.43
CA ASP A 790 -25.27 -6.90 -31.69
C ASP A 790 -26.17 -7.96 -32.36
N LEU A 791 -26.42 -9.05 -31.63
CA LEU A 791 -27.30 -10.13 -32.03
C LEU A 791 -28.71 -10.02 -31.42
N LEU A 792 -28.99 -9.03 -30.58
CA LEU A 792 -30.32 -8.86 -29.98
C LEU A 792 -31.47 -8.80 -31.01
N PRO A 793 -31.33 -8.14 -32.19
CA PRO A 793 -32.37 -8.15 -33.23
C PRO A 793 -32.71 -9.53 -33.82
N TYR A 794 -31.88 -10.52 -33.52
CA TYR A 794 -32.01 -11.90 -33.99
C TYR A 794 -32.47 -12.88 -32.90
N ALA A 795 -32.85 -12.40 -31.70
CA ALA A 795 -33.37 -13.24 -30.62
C ALA A 795 -34.43 -14.25 -31.10
N GLY A 796 -34.24 -15.52 -30.76
CA GLY A 796 -35.12 -16.63 -31.15
C GLY A 796 -34.98 -17.09 -32.61
N LYS A 797 -34.09 -16.49 -33.41
CA LYS A 797 -33.86 -16.87 -34.81
C LYS A 797 -32.61 -17.73 -34.95
N GLU A 798 -32.65 -18.64 -35.91
CA GLU A 798 -31.46 -19.34 -36.38
C GLU A 798 -30.67 -18.45 -37.36
N LEU A 799 -29.35 -18.40 -37.18
CA LEU A 799 -28.41 -17.63 -37.99
C LEU A 799 -27.39 -18.54 -38.62
N PHE A 800 -27.05 -18.25 -39.88
CA PHE A 800 -25.92 -18.81 -40.59
C PHE A 800 -24.78 -17.80 -40.57
N ILE A 801 -23.82 -18.02 -39.69
CA ILE A 801 -22.65 -17.16 -39.53
C ILE A 801 -21.51 -17.75 -40.36
N THR A 802 -21.02 -17.02 -41.34
CA THR A 802 -19.85 -17.41 -42.14
C THR A 802 -18.68 -16.48 -41.81
N TYR A 803 -17.52 -17.07 -41.52
CA TYR A 803 -16.30 -16.32 -41.23
C TYR A 803 -15.40 -16.32 -42.46
N GLY A 804 -14.93 -15.14 -42.84
CA GLY A 804 -13.88 -14.96 -43.85
C GLY A 804 -12.54 -15.53 -43.38
N LYS A 805 -11.52 -15.44 -44.25
CA LYS A 805 -10.18 -15.95 -43.92
C LYS A 805 -9.51 -15.06 -42.87
N ALA A 806 -9.05 -15.68 -41.79
CA ALA A 806 -8.16 -15.08 -40.79
C ALA A 806 -7.21 -16.16 -40.26
N ASP A 807 -6.00 -15.77 -39.88
CA ASP A 807 -4.95 -16.71 -39.44
C ASP A 807 -5.36 -17.46 -38.17
N LYS A 808 -5.71 -16.72 -37.12
CA LYS A 808 -6.16 -17.26 -35.83
C LYS A 808 -7.22 -16.33 -35.25
N PHE A 809 -8.41 -16.86 -34.99
CA PHE A 809 -9.47 -16.13 -34.33
C PHE A 809 -10.32 -17.05 -33.44
N GLU A 810 -11.12 -16.43 -32.59
CA GLU A 810 -12.14 -17.07 -31.79
C GLU A 810 -13.46 -16.31 -31.95
N SER A 811 -14.57 -17.02 -31.85
CA SER A 811 -15.89 -16.40 -31.80
C SER A 811 -16.66 -16.87 -30.57
N HIS A 812 -17.33 -15.94 -29.90
CA HIS A 812 -18.07 -16.20 -28.67
C HIS A 812 -19.42 -15.47 -28.72
N ILE A 813 -20.46 -16.06 -28.15
CA ILE A 813 -21.70 -15.33 -27.85
C ILE A 813 -21.72 -14.95 -26.38
N LEU A 814 -21.97 -13.68 -26.08
CA LEU A 814 -22.24 -13.16 -24.74
C LEU A 814 -23.67 -12.65 -24.69
N TYR A 815 -24.50 -13.16 -23.79
CA TYR A 815 -25.88 -12.70 -23.66
C TYR A 815 -26.38 -12.65 -22.23
N GLU A 816 -27.38 -11.80 -22.01
CA GLU A 816 -28.11 -11.65 -20.76
C GLU A 816 -29.46 -12.39 -20.89
N GLU A 817 -29.54 -13.60 -20.33
CA GLU A 817 -30.75 -14.44 -20.35
C GLU A 817 -31.76 -13.96 -19.32
N ILE A 818 -33.04 -13.87 -19.68
CA ILE A 818 -34.13 -13.54 -18.77
C ILE A 818 -34.32 -14.66 -17.74
N VAL A 819 -34.37 -14.29 -16.47
CA VAL A 819 -34.69 -15.18 -15.35
C VAL A 819 -35.84 -14.62 -14.52
N GLU A 820 -36.49 -15.47 -13.74
CA GLU A 820 -37.57 -15.05 -12.86
C GLU A 820 -37.10 -13.95 -11.89
N LYS A 821 -37.78 -12.80 -11.94
CA LYS A 821 -37.43 -11.65 -11.13
C LYS A 821 -37.81 -11.89 -9.67
N LYS A 822 -36.83 -12.13 -8.83
CA LYS A 822 -37.00 -12.07 -7.37
C LYS A 822 -37.14 -10.59 -6.98
N ASN A 823 -38.37 -10.10 -6.81
CA ASN A 823 -38.64 -8.71 -6.43
C ASN A 823 -38.03 -8.40 -5.06
N LYS A 824 -36.85 -7.78 -5.05
CA LYS A 824 -36.25 -7.15 -3.87
C LYS A 824 -36.10 -5.66 -4.12
N ALA A 825 -36.76 -4.84 -3.32
CA ALA A 825 -36.55 -3.40 -3.31
C ALA A 825 -35.07 -3.09 -3.03
N VAL A 826 -34.49 -2.14 -3.74
CA VAL A 826 -33.11 -1.67 -3.51
C VAL A 826 -33.15 -0.69 -2.34
N GLY A 827 -32.48 -1.04 -1.24
CA GLY A 827 -32.26 -0.09 -0.14
C GLY A 827 -31.33 1.06 -0.55
N LYS A 828 -31.40 2.20 0.16
CA LYS A 828 -30.59 3.41 -0.11
C LYS A 828 -29.06 3.20 -0.04
N ASN A 829 -28.61 2.14 0.64
CA ASN A 829 -27.20 1.83 0.89
C ASN A 829 -26.79 0.47 0.31
N GLU A 830 -27.54 -0.04 -0.67
CA GLU A 830 -27.22 -1.27 -1.36
C GLU A 830 -26.70 -0.96 -2.76
N LEU A 831 -25.88 -1.87 -3.32
CA LEU A 831 -25.50 -1.78 -4.71
C LEU A 831 -26.74 -1.82 -5.60
N LEU A 832 -26.75 -0.95 -6.61
CA LEU A 832 -27.75 -0.99 -7.66
C LEU A 832 -27.46 -2.23 -8.52
N PRO A 833 -28.43 -3.15 -8.66
CA PRO A 833 -28.27 -4.22 -9.62
C PRO A 833 -28.22 -3.61 -11.01
N VAL A 834 -27.34 -4.12 -11.86
CA VAL A 834 -27.43 -3.91 -13.32
C VAL A 834 -28.77 -4.46 -13.80
N THR A 835 -29.17 -5.60 -13.24
CA THR A 835 -30.34 -6.38 -13.61
C THR A 835 -30.74 -7.28 -12.45
N ASN A 836 -32.03 -7.53 -12.22
CA ASN A 836 -32.48 -8.59 -11.30
C ASN A 836 -33.19 -9.72 -12.04
N ASP A 837 -33.50 -9.51 -13.30
CA ASP A 837 -34.29 -10.34 -14.18
C ASP A 837 -33.46 -10.90 -15.33
N THR A 838 -32.12 -10.74 -15.31
CA THR A 838 -31.23 -11.44 -16.26
C THR A 838 -30.00 -12.07 -15.61
N ARG A 839 -29.37 -13.03 -16.31
CA ARG A 839 -28.07 -13.63 -15.96
C ARG A 839 -27.17 -13.67 -17.19
N ARG A 840 -25.90 -13.31 -17.01
CA ARG A 840 -24.89 -13.32 -18.08
C ARG A 840 -24.38 -14.73 -18.32
N TYR A 841 -24.31 -15.10 -19.59
CA TYR A 841 -23.58 -16.26 -20.07
C TYR A 841 -22.66 -15.91 -21.23
N VAL A 842 -21.55 -16.65 -21.34
CA VAL A 842 -20.61 -16.54 -22.45
C VAL A 842 -20.24 -17.93 -22.93
N PHE A 843 -20.45 -18.20 -24.21
CA PHE A 843 -20.16 -19.48 -24.85
C PHE A 843 -19.24 -19.31 -26.03
N LYS A 844 -18.27 -20.22 -26.17
CA LYS A 844 -17.38 -20.28 -27.32
C LYS A 844 -18.09 -20.99 -28.48
N LEU A 845 -18.03 -20.40 -29.66
CA LEU A 845 -18.57 -20.95 -30.90
C LEU A 845 -17.47 -21.55 -31.77
N HIS A 846 -16.30 -20.89 -31.84
CA HIS A 846 -15.11 -21.35 -32.56
C HIS A 846 -13.82 -21.07 -31.79
#